data_AF-A0A821T6R5-F1
#
_entry.id   AF-A0A821T6R5-F1
#
_cell.length_a   1.000
_cell.length_b   1.000
_cell.length_c   1.000
_cell.angle_alpha   90.00
_cell.angle_beta   90.00
_cell.angle_gamma   90.00
#
_symmetry.space_group_name_H-M   'P 1'
#
loop_
_entity.id
_entity.type
_entity.pdbx_description
1 polymer ?
#
loop_
_entity_poly.entity_id
_entity_poly.type
_entity_poly.pdbx_seq_one_letter_code
_entity_poly.pdbx_strand_id
1 'polypeptide(L)'
;MNEIDTDFAPIVEYAQEPLLPLSEACVPLIDILHDLSVYVQLALDETPESPPDGLTVDESAAIRLYTIEWERPHRSLYSMLNYTLKNANREELRPYFKYLKLFLTALVKIPCVPPLTVWRGVTKNLSAEFPPGTLVTWWSFSSCTTSLTVLENNMYLGNTGARTLFSVEAINGRTVSAHSHFVTEEEILLLPGTHMIVQSQLSPAPDLYIIHLKQVIPVQTLLEPPFEVYQCSDPYPSPKTSNTGKLPIAIVYGDFTNVNQIDLAVLNYDDRTVDIVLGNGKNVYETEFHYSTDVAPNSVFNADLNHDGLMDIIVVNGDDDSISVLLDNDDETFQTSIEYLVGDNPMSVTGGDFNNDTLIDILVANADDDTVSLVLGDEEGTFSDIQIEYDVGSKPVYVISGDFNQDEKLDWAVINQGDNTTSVALGYGNATFSDLQTYTVGATPISMTYEDFNKDGKVDLVVANYDDNSISVLLGNRDGTFQAQITYEVGMNPSAVVAADFNNDSKIDLALTLSNESSISVLYGYGNGSFWRPVKFEVGNSPSALRADDFNNDSRIDLVVANSGENTFSMLINDGNGTFQNQIKYATGVNPVAITSADYDNDKRIDVVVVNKGSNTVALLRGNGDGSCRGRMPYKLQKKANWMATGDLNNDTKLDLILTDSVDHSITILLGNGYGIFQSEIVQQIYSLPHFVVVHDLNNDMMLDLAIVNYHTDGISVLLGNGDGTFQNGSQFATSSRPSSVVVDDFNNDNIPDLAVTNLGAHNISVLLGNGNGSFQTHKTFKCGASPNFVISVDLNHDQIMDLVVANLGDHTISILFGWENGAFRAQVKYDVDREPSHVMSGDFNNDNKMDIAVVGRLSHNMQVLFGDGNMTLSSRKRYGTSSSPGPAIAYDFNKDGKTDIAVLNKLSSVLYIFLNECS
;
A
#
# COMPACT_ATOMS: atom_id res chain seq x y z
N MET A 1 -18.14 -19.30 -31.42
CA MET A 1 -17.05 -18.75 -32.25
C MET A 1 -17.22 -19.33 -33.64
N ASN A 2 -16.74 -18.65 -34.68
CA ASN A 2 -16.56 -19.22 -36.01
C ASN A 2 -15.55 -18.34 -36.77
N GLU A 3 -14.62 -18.98 -37.47
CA GLU A 3 -13.57 -18.41 -38.33
C GLU A 3 -12.50 -17.53 -37.64
N ILE A 4 -11.26 -17.71 -38.11
CA ILE A 4 -10.06 -16.98 -37.70
C ILE A 4 -9.91 -15.86 -38.73
N ASP A 5 -10.45 -14.68 -38.41
CA ASP A 5 -10.35 -13.51 -39.27
C ASP A 5 -10.00 -12.28 -38.43
N THR A 6 -8.92 -11.60 -38.81
CA THR A 6 -8.38 -10.43 -38.12
C THR A 6 -8.98 -9.12 -38.61
N ASP A 7 -9.77 -9.14 -39.69
CA ASP A 7 -10.22 -7.94 -40.40
C ASP A 7 -11.51 -7.31 -39.80
N PHE A 8 -11.86 -7.65 -38.56
CA PHE A 8 -12.92 -6.99 -37.81
C PHE A 8 -12.47 -5.61 -37.30
N ALA A 9 -13.02 -4.54 -37.90
CA ALA A 9 -12.80 -3.18 -37.40
C ALA A 9 -13.36 -2.99 -35.96
N PRO A 10 -12.69 -2.17 -35.11
CA PRO A 10 -13.19 -1.83 -33.78
C PRO A 10 -14.59 -1.20 -33.79
N ILE A 11 -15.44 -1.62 -32.86
CA ILE A 11 -16.81 -1.12 -32.69
C ILE A 11 -16.76 0.13 -31.78
N VAL A 12 -16.26 1.25 -32.31
CA VAL A 12 -16.11 2.51 -31.54
C VAL A 12 -17.21 3.55 -31.81
N GLU A 13 -17.99 3.38 -32.89
CA GLU A 13 -19.03 4.34 -33.29
C GLU A 13 -20.09 4.59 -32.20
N TYR A 14 -20.42 3.56 -31.41
CA TYR A 14 -21.44 3.65 -30.36
C TYR A 14 -21.08 4.63 -29.23
N ALA A 15 -19.79 4.89 -29.00
CA ALA A 15 -19.33 5.82 -27.97
C ALA A 15 -19.79 7.27 -28.25
N GLN A 16 -20.14 7.58 -29.50
CA GLN A 16 -20.67 8.87 -29.97
C GLN A 16 -22.19 9.03 -29.75
N GLU A 17 -22.91 7.97 -29.36
CA GLU A 17 -24.29 8.12 -28.90
C GLU A 17 -24.32 8.81 -27.51
N PRO A 18 -25.31 9.66 -27.23
CA PRO A 18 -25.50 10.22 -25.90
C PRO A 18 -25.83 9.10 -24.91
N LEU A 19 -25.38 9.27 -23.66
CA LEU A 19 -25.89 8.47 -22.55
C LEU A 19 -27.38 8.84 -22.33
N LEU A 20 -28.25 7.84 -22.26
CA LEU A 20 -29.70 8.00 -22.21
C LEU A 20 -30.30 7.04 -21.17
N PRO A 21 -31.44 7.37 -20.54
CA PRO A 21 -32.21 6.43 -19.73
C PRO A 21 -32.53 5.15 -20.51
N LEU A 22 -32.64 4.01 -19.83
CA LEU A 22 -32.81 2.69 -20.43
C LEU A 22 -34.02 2.63 -21.37
N SER A 23 -35.11 3.28 -20.97
CA SER A 23 -36.34 3.36 -21.75
C SER A 23 -36.17 4.10 -23.09
N GLU A 24 -35.30 5.11 -23.17
CA GLU A 24 -34.94 5.82 -24.41
C GLU A 24 -33.84 5.09 -25.20
N ALA A 25 -32.85 4.52 -24.50
CA ALA A 25 -31.76 3.75 -25.09
C ALA A 25 -32.27 2.51 -25.84
N CYS A 26 -33.36 1.90 -25.37
CA CYS A 26 -34.00 0.73 -25.97
C CYS A 26 -34.93 1.04 -27.16
N VAL A 27 -35.30 2.31 -27.42
CA VAL A 27 -36.27 2.66 -28.48
C VAL A 27 -35.92 2.07 -29.87
N PRO A 28 -34.67 2.12 -30.36
CA PRO A 28 -34.34 1.57 -31.69
C PRO A 28 -34.44 0.04 -31.78
N LEU A 29 -34.56 -0.66 -30.63
CA LEU A 29 -34.61 -2.11 -30.55
C LEU A 29 -36.04 -2.67 -30.51
N ILE A 30 -37.06 -1.82 -30.33
CA ILE A 30 -38.48 -2.25 -30.22
C ILE A 30 -38.97 -2.94 -31.50
N ASP A 31 -38.52 -2.49 -32.68
CA ASP A 31 -38.84 -3.13 -33.97
C ASP A 31 -38.05 -4.43 -34.24
N ILE A 32 -37.06 -4.75 -33.39
CA ILE A 32 -36.15 -5.92 -33.52
C ILE A 32 -36.46 -6.99 -32.47
N LEU A 33 -36.89 -6.58 -31.27
CA LEU A 33 -37.11 -7.42 -30.10
C LEU A 33 -38.58 -7.32 -29.64
N HIS A 34 -39.33 -8.38 -29.91
CA HIS A 34 -40.72 -8.52 -29.47
C HIS A 34 -40.81 -8.50 -27.93
N ASP A 35 -41.82 -7.83 -27.38
CA ASP A 35 -42.06 -7.62 -25.94
C ASP A 35 -40.96 -6.86 -25.18
N LEU A 36 -39.95 -6.28 -25.84
CA LEU A 36 -38.85 -5.55 -25.20
C LEU A 36 -39.32 -4.51 -24.18
N SER A 37 -40.38 -3.75 -24.47
CA SER A 37 -40.92 -2.74 -23.55
C SER A 37 -41.47 -3.32 -22.23
N VAL A 38 -41.87 -4.60 -22.21
CA VAL A 38 -42.28 -5.30 -20.98
C VAL A 38 -41.05 -5.66 -20.16
N TYR A 39 -40.02 -6.20 -20.79
CA TYR A 39 -38.76 -6.57 -20.13
C TYR A 39 -37.95 -5.35 -19.66
N VAL A 40 -38.00 -4.23 -20.38
CA VAL A 40 -37.43 -2.93 -19.93
C VAL A 40 -38.11 -2.46 -18.66
N GLN A 41 -39.45 -2.53 -18.58
CA GLN A 41 -40.16 -2.16 -17.36
C GLN A 41 -39.85 -3.13 -16.21
N LEU A 42 -39.81 -4.44 -16.47
CA LEU A 42 -39.45 -5.44 -15.47
C LEU A 42 -38.03 -5.21 -14.91
N ALA A 43 -37.05 -4.91 -15.76
CA ALA A 43 -35.69 -4.62 -15.35
C ALA A 43 -35.56 -3.35 -14.49
N LEU A 44 -36.41 -2.35 -14.72
CA LEU A 44 -36.50 -1.15 -13.87
C LEU A 44 -37.23 -1.45 -12.55
N ASP A 45 -38.37 -2.15 -12.60
CA ASP A 45 -39.19 -2.50 -11.43
C ASP A 45 -38.47 -3.46 -10.45
N GLU A 46 -37.55 -4.29 -10.96
CA GLU A 46 -36.70 -5.19 -10.16
C GLU A 46 -35.35 -4.57 -9.72
N THR A 47 -35.01 -3.36 -10.18
CA THR A 47 -33.75 -2.71 -9.79
C THR A 47 -33.96 -1.86 -8.53
N PRO A 48 -33.10 -1.96 -7.49
CA PRO A 48 -33.20 -1.13 -6.29
C PRO A 48 -33.17 0.37 -6.58
N GLU A 49 -33.85 1.18 -5.75
CA GLU A 49 -33.83 2.65 -5.85
C GLU A 49 -32.41 3.24 -5.67
N SER A 50 -31.52 2.51 -5.00
CA SER A 50 -30.08 2.76 -4.92
C SER A 50 -29.34 1.45 -5.23
N PRO A 51 -28.85 1.25 -6.47
CA PRO A 51 -27.98 0.13 -6.81
C PRO A 51 -26.62 0.25 -6.11
N PRO A 52 -25.86 -0.86 -5.98
CA PRO A 52 -24.45 -0.83 -5.59
C PRO A 52 -23.55 -0.33 -6.73
N ASP A 53 -22.23 -0.39 -6.52
CA ASP A 53 -21.15 -0.15 -7.50
C ASP A 53 -21.20 1.22 -8.21
N GLY A 54 -21.85 2.23 -7.60
CA GLY A 54 -21.98 3.58 -8.18
C GLY A 54 -22.90 3.66 -9.42
N LEU A 55 -23.69 2.62 -9.70
CA LEU A 55 -24.60 2.59 -10.84
C LEU A 55 -25.91 3.34 -10.54
N THR A 56 -26.34 4.14 -11.51
CA THR A 56 -27.72 4.66 -11.54
C THR A 56 -28.72 3.52 -11.80
N VAL A 57 -29.99 3.76 -11.46
CA VAL A 57 -31.09 2.81 -11.71
C VAL A 57 -31.15 2.38 -13.18
N ASP A 58 -30.96 3.29 -14.14
CA ASP A 58 -30.94 2.97 -15.57
C ASP A 58 -29.73 2.13 -15.99
N GLU A 59 -28.54 2.38 -15.42
CA GLU A 59 -27.31 1.59 -15.67
C GLU A 59 -27.43 0.17 -15.11
N SER A 60 -27.87 0.04 -13.85
CA SER A 60 -28.13 -1.26 -13.22
C SER A 60 -29.24 -2.03 -13.94
N ALA A 61 -30.34 -1.36 -14.31
CA ALA A 61 -31.41 -1.97 -15.07
C ALA A 61 -30.99 -2.37 -16.49
N ALA A 62 -29.99 -1.71 -17.09
CA ALA A 62 -29.43 -2.15 -18.38
C ALA A 62 -28.76 -3.53 -18.28
N ILE A 63 -28.08 -3.79 -17.16
CA ILE A 63 -27.45 -5.09 -16.84
C ILE A 63 -28.52 -6.13 -16.44
N ARG A 64 -29.54 -5.73 -15.68
CA ARG A 64 -30.68 -6.61 -15.37
C ARG A 64 -31.42 -7.03 -16.65
N LEU A 65 -31.72 -6.09 -17.54
CA LEU A 65 -32.33 -6.35 -18.85
C LEU A 65 -31.49 -7.28 -19.74
N TYR A 66 -30.16 -7.24 -19.59
CA TYR A 66 -29.25 -8.12 -20.29
C TYR A 66 -29.38 -9.58 -19.84
N THR A 67 -29.65 -9.81 -18.55
CA THR A 67 -29.56 -11.12 -17.89
C THR A 67 -30.90 -11.84 -17.73
N ILE A 68 -32.04 -11.14 -17.79
CA ILE A 68 -33.39 -11.75 -17.73
C ILE A 68 -33.60 -12.79 -18.86
N GLU A 69 -34.09 -13.99 -18.51
CA GLU A 69 -34.62 -14.96 -19.47
C GLU A 69 -36.01 -14.53 -19.99
N TRP A 70 -36.23 -14.64 -21.32
CA TRP A 70 -37.50 -14.25 -21.95
C TRP A 70 -38.35 -15.48 -22.29
N GLU A 71 -39.68 -15.36 -22.18
CA GLU A 71 -40.59 -16.48 -22.44
C GLU A 71 -40.54 -16.93 -23.91
N ARG A 72 -40.43 -18.25 -24.11
CA ARG A 72 -40.45 -18.86 -25.46
C ARG A 72 -41.84 -18.69 -26.08
N PRO A 73 -41.94 -18.27 -27.36
CA PRO A 73 -40.96 -18.49 -28.42
C PRO A 73 -40.03 -17.30 -28.74
N HIS A 74 -40.03 -16.24 -27.95
CA HIS A 74 -39.29 -15.01 -28.26
C HIS A 74 -37.78 -15.15 -27.97
N ARG A 75 -36.96 -14.24 -28.52
CA ARG A 75 -35.49 -14.21 -28.30
C ARG A 75 -35.16 -13.04 -27.39
N SER A 76 -34.40 -13.29 -26.33
CA SER A 76 -33.93 -12.25 -25.41
C SER A 76 -32.93 -11.29 -26.03
N LEU A 77 -32.75 -10.14 -25.38
CA LEU A 77 -31.71 -9.17 -25.70
C LEU A 77 -30.32 -9.82 -25.71
N TYR A 78 -29.99 -10.62 -24.69
CA TYR A 78 -28.80 -11.50 -24.66
C TYR A 78 -28.66 -12.32 -25.94
N SER A 79 -29.71 -13.03 -26.34
CA SER A 79 -29.68 -13.95 -27.49
C SER A 79 -29.43 -13.21 -28.81
N MET A 80 -30.07 -12.05 -29.02
CA MET A 80 -29.94 -11.30 -30.26
C MET A 80 -28.65 -10.48 -30.32
N LEU A 81 -28.30 -9.74 -29.26
CA LEU A 81 -27.07 -8.94 -29.22
C LEU A 81 -25.83 -9.83 -29.40
N ASN A 82 -25.77 -10.99 -28.74
CA ASN A 82 -24.69 -11.95 -28.95
C ASN A 82 -24.71 -12.63 -30.32
N TYR A 83 -25.82 -12.64 -31.04
CA TYR A 83 -25.85 -13.08 -32.44
C TYR A 83 -25.25 -11.99 -33.35
N THR A 84 -25.70 -10.74 -33.19
CA THR A 84 -25.24 -9.59 -33.98
C THR A 84 -23.75 -9.28 -33.77
N LEU A 85 -23.24 -9.36 -32.54
CA LEU A 85 -21.81 -9.18 -32.23
C LEU A 85 -20.89 -10.20 -32.93
N LYS A 86 -21.43 -11.37 -33.30
CA LYS A 86 -20.72 -12.43 -34.04
C LYS A 86 -20.92 -12.34 -35.56
N ASN A 87 -21.68 -11.36 -36.06
CA ASN A 87 -21.84 -11.14 -37.49
C ASN A 87 -20.74 -10.19 -38.02
N ALA A 88 -20.20 -10.51 -39.19
CA ALA A 88 -19.28 -9.65 -39.93
C ALA A 88 -19.92 -8.32 -40.36
N ASN A 89 -21.25 -8.29 -40.57
CA ASN A 89 -21.97 -7.09 -40.96
C ASN A 89 -22.19 -6.13 -39.78
N ARG A 90 -21.19 -5.29 -39.47
CA ARG A 90 -21.22 -4.36 -38.32
C ARG A 90 -22.35 -3.32 -38.37
N GLU A 91 -22.92 -3.02 -39.54
CA GLU A 91 -24.11 -2.16 -39.68
C GLU A 91 -25.31 -2.69 -38.87
N GLU A 92 -25.42 -4.01 -38.66
CA GLU A 92 -26.50 -4.61 -37.86
C GLU A 92 -26.40 -4.28 -36.36
N LEU A 93 -25.24 -3.82 -35.88
CA LEU A 93 -25.08 -3.35 -34.49
C LEU A 93 -25.60 -1.93 -34.26
N ARG A 94 -25.79 -1.10 -35.30
CA ARG A 94 -26.18 0.31 -35.13
C ARG A 94 -27.45 0.53 -34.30
N PRO A 95 -28.53 -0.28 -34.43
CA PRO A 95 -29.70 -0.17 -33.55
C PRO A 95 -29.39 -0.41 -32.06
N TYR A 96 -28.34 -1.17 -31.74
CA TYR A 96 -27.91 -1.46 -30.37
C TYR A 96 -27.02 -0.38 -29.76
N PHE A 97 -26.49 0.58 -30.54
CA PHE A 97 -25.46 1.50 -30.06
C PHE A 97 -25.86 2.32 -28.83
N LYS A 98 -27.11 2.79 -28.75
CA LYS A 98 -27.61 3.53 -27.57
C LYS A 98 -27.70 2.67 -26.32
N TYR A 99 -28.19 1.44 -26.45
CA TYR A 99 -28.19 0.47 -25.37
C TYR A 99 -26.76 0.07 -24.97
N LEU A 100 -25.87 -0.14 -25.94
CA LEU A 100 -24.46 -0.44 -25.71
C LEU A 100 -23.72 0.72 -25.01
N LYS A 101 -24.05 1.98 -25.29
CA LYS A 101 -23.50 3.15 -24.58
C LYS A 101 -23.83 3.07 -23.08
N LEU A 102 -25.11 2.90 -22.75
CA LEU A 102 -25.57 2.75 -21.36
C LEU A 102 -24.98 1.51 -20.67
N PHE A 103 -25.04 0.36 -21.34
CA PHE A 103 -24.58 -0.93 -20.80
C PHE A 103 -23.06 -0.99 -20.61
N LEU A 104 -22.25 -0.45 -21.53
CA LEU A 104 -20.79 -0.42 -21.36
C LEU A 104 -20.34 0.66 -20.37
N THR A 105 -21.03 1.80 -20.25
CA THR A 105 -20.79 2.73 -19.14
C THR A 105 -21.11 2.08 -17.79
N ALA A 106 -22.21 1.33 -17.68
CA ALA A 106 -22.54 0.56 -16.48
C ALA A 106 -21.44 -0.47 -16.12
N LEU A 107 -20.92 -1.20 -17.11
CA LEU A 107 -19.86 -2.20 -16.91
C LEU A 107 -18.48 -1.61 -16.59
N VAL A 108 -18.23 -0.31 -16.81
CA VAL A 108 -16.96 0.33 -16.39
C VAL A 108 -16.92 0.54 -14.89
N LYS A 109 -18.03 1.03 -14.33
CA LYS A 109 -18.18 1.37 -12.90
C LYS A 109 -18.10 0.15 -11.98
N ILE A 110 -18.55 -1.01 -12.46
CA ILE A 110 -18.35 -2.28 -11.75
C ILE A 110 -16.84 -2.60 -11.77
N PRO A 111 -16.22 -2.90 -10.60
CA PRO A 111 -14.80 -3.27 -10.53
C PRO A 111 -14.40 -4.45 -11.43
N CYS A 112 -13.12 -4.47 -11.79
CA CYS A 112 -12.48 -5.70 -12.30
C CYS A 112 -12.54 -6.78 -11.22
N VAL A 113 -12.74 -8.04 -11.59
CA VAL A 113 -12.24 -9.15 -10.75
C VAL A 113 -10.72 -9.28 -10.92
N PRO A 114 -9.99 -9.71 -9.86
CA PRO A 114 -8.61 -10.15 -9.98
C PRO A 114 -8.43 -11.27 -11.04
N PRO A 115 -7.21 -11.51 -11.53
CA PRO A 115 -6.93 -12.57 -12.51
C PRO A 115 -7.39 -13.95 -12.03
N LEU A 116 -8.44 -14.51 -12.63
CA LEU A 116 -9.06 -15.74 -12.14
C LEU A 116 -9.58 -16.65 -13.26
N THR A 117 -9.79 -17.93 -12.93
CA THR A 117 -10.31 -18.93 -13.89
C THR A 117 -11.84 -18.96 -13.88
N VAL A 118 -12.47 -18.36 -14.90
CA VAL A 118 -13.92 -18.53 -15.15
C VAL A 118 -14.20 -19.71 -16.07
N TRP A 119 -15.41 -20.27 -15.94
CA TRP A 119 -15.83 -21.47 -16.66
C TRP A 119 -17.07 -21.23 -17.52
N ARG A 120 -17.11 -21.82 -18.73
CA ARG A 120 -18.26 -21.75 -19.63
C ARG A 120 -18.46 -23.02 -20.46
N GLY A 121 -19.61 -23.68 -20.28
CA GLY A 121 -19.96 -24.91 -20.98
C GLY A 121 -20.68 -24.70 -22.32
N VAL A 122 -20.37 -25.51 -23.33
CA VAL A 122 -21.07 -25.57 -24.63
C VAL A 122 -21.43 -27.00 -25.00
N THR A 123 -22.67 -27.26 -25.41
CA THR A 123 -23.21 -28.61 -25.74
C THR A 123 -22.86 -29.10 -27.16
N LYS A 124 -21.59 -28.91 -27.56
CA LYS A 124 -20.97 -29.41 -28.79
C LYS A 124 -19.50 -29.76 -28.49
N ASN A 125 -18.92 -30.76 -29.16
CA ASN A 125 -17.46 -30.92 -29.20
C ASN A 125 -16.85 -29.86 -30.16
N LEU A 126 -15.99 -28.99 -29.62
CA LEU A 126 -15.28 -27.93 -30.32
C LEU A 126 -13.76 -28.15 -30.36
N SER A 127 -13.22 -29.21 -29.76
CA SER A 127 -11.76 -29.41 -29.62
C SER A 127 -10.97 -29.27 -30.93
N ALA A 128 -11.52 -29.75 -32.05
CA ALA A 128 -10.90 -29.61 -33.37
C ALA A 128 -10.82 -28.17 -33.92
N GLU A 129 -11.53 -27.21 -33.31
CA GLU A 129 -11.60 -25.80 -33.72
C GLU A 129 -10.60 -24.91 -32.93
N PHE A 130 -9.90 -25.44 -31.93
CA PHE A 130 -9.09 -24.67 -30.96
C PHE A 130 -7.74 -25.33 -30.58
N PRO A 131 -6.83 -25.65 -31.52
CA PRO A 131 -5.55 -26.28 -31.15
C PRO A 131 -4.67 -25.34 -30.29
N PRO A 132 -3.81 -25.87 -29.38
CA PRO A 132 -2.90 -25.05 -28.56
C PRO A 132 -2.03 -24.09 -29.38
N GLY A 133 -1.80 -22.90 -28.84
CA GLY A 133 -1.14 -21.77 -29.53
C GLY A 133 -2.04 -20.97 -30.47
N THR A 134 -3.33 -21.31 -30.60
CA THR A 134 -4.28 -20.53 -31.41
C THR A 134 -4.73 -19.26 -30.69
N LEU A 135 -4.64 -18.12 -31.38
CA LEU A 135 -5.28 -16.86 -30.97
C LEU A 135 -6.78 -16.89 -31.29
N VAL A 136 -7.60 -16.49 -30.32
CA VAL A 136 -9.06 -16.53 -30.34
C VAL A 136 -9.61 -15.16 -29.95
N THR A 137 -10.57 -14.63 -30.72
CA THR A 137 -11.31 -13.41 -30.36
C THR A 137 -12.67 -13.74 -29.78
N TRP A 138 -12.93 -13.30 -28.54
CA TRP A 138 -14.12 -13.62 -27.77
C TRP A 138 -15.27 -12.64 -28.08
N TRP A 139 -15.99 -12.83 -29.20
CA TRP A 139 -17.06 -11.91 -29.66
C TRP A 139 -18.41 -12.08 -28.92
N SER A 140 -18.43 -11.98 -27.58
CA SER A 140 -19.65 -12.25 -26.80
C SER A 140 -19.56 -11.75 -25.36
N PHE A 141 -20.53 -10.95 -24.92
CA PHE A 141 -20.76 -10.65 -23.49
C PHE A 141 -21.23 -11.94 -22.79
N SER A 142 -20.28 -12.80 -22.45
CA SER A 142 -20.57 -14.17 -22.04
C SER A 142 -20.56 -14.29 -20.54
N SER A 143 -21.73 -14.59 -19.98
CA SER A 143 -21.90 -15.21 -18.66
C SER A 143 -20.93 -16.40 -18.50
N CYS A 144 -20.00 -16.28 -17.57
CA CYS A 144 -19.10 -17.34 -17.14
C CYS A 144 -19.18 -17.41 -15.62
N THR A 145 -19.05 -18.62 -15.05
CA THR A 145 -19.14 -18.80 -13.60
C THR A 145 -17.79 -19.19 -13.02
N THR A 146 -17.48 -18.67 -11.84
CA THR A 146 -16.37 -19.09 -10.97
C THR A 146 -16.66 -20.43 -10.31
N SER A 147 -17.92 -20.72 -9.98
CA SER A 147 -18.32 -21.91 -9.24
C SER A 147 -18.35 -23.19 -10.08
N LEU A 148 -17.40 -24.09 -9.83
CA LEU A 148 -17.44 -25.48 -10.33
C LEU A 148 -18.74 -26.20 -9.92
N THR A 149 -19.26 -25.92 -8.73
CA THR A 149 -20.51 -26.48 -8.19
C THR A 149 -21.73 -26.18 -9.08
N VAL A 150 -21.78 -25.02 -9.74
CA VAL A 150 -22.83 -24.65 -10.72
C VAL A 150 -22.77 -25.55 -11.96
N LEU A 151 -21.57 -25.97 -12.39
CA LEU A 151 -21.40 -26.92 -13.49
C LEU A 151 -21.80 -28.34 -13.09
N GLU A 152 -21.54 -28.74 -11.84
CA GLU A 152 -21.78 -30.09 -11.31
C GLU A 152 -23.25 -30.40 -11.04
N ASN A 153 -24.06 -29.42 -10.64
CA ASN A 153 -25.46 -29.56 -10.19
C ASN A 153 -26.46 -29.92 -11.32
N ASN A 154 -26.23 -31.04 -12.02
CA ASN A 154 -26.98 -31.56 -13.18
C ASN A 154 -27.04 -30.63 -14.42
N MET A 155 -26.49 -29.41 -14.37
CA MET A 155 -26.58 -28.47 -15.48
C MET A 155 -25.57 -28.75 -16.60
N TYR A 156 -24.33 -29.17 -16.29
CA TYR A 156 -23.33 -29.38 -17.33
C TYR A 156 -22.45 -30.64 -17.21
N LEU A 157 -21.71 -30.81 -16.10
CA LEU A 157 -20.73 -31.90 -15.98
C LEU A 157 -21.41 -33.27 -15.87
N GLY A 158 -22.51 -33.38 -15.12
CA GLY A 158 -23.31 -34.60 -14.94
C GLY A 158 -24.16 -35.02 -16.15
N ASN A 159 -24.21 -34.23 -17.23
CA ASN A 159 -24.94 -34.59 -18.45
C ASN A 159 -24.13 -35.53 -19.36
N THR A 160 -24.82 -36.25 -20.25
CA THR A 160 -24.17 -37.13 -21.26
C THR A 160 -24.35 -36.56 -22.66
N GLY A 161 -23.28 -36.64 -23.47
CA GLY A 161 -23.22 -36.06 -24.81
C GLY A 161 -21.99 -35.17 -25.00
N ALA A 162 -21.57 -35.06 -26.28
CA ALA A 162 -20.35 -34.38 -26.70
C ALA A 162 -20.39 -32.88 -26.39
N ARG A 163 -19.59 -32.45 -25.41
CA ARG A 163 -19.65 -31.11 -24.80
C ARG A 163 -18.24 -30.55 -24.52
N THR A 164 -18.08 -29.25 -24.67
CA THR A 164 -16.81 -28.53 -24.46
C THR A 164 -16.92 -27.51 -23.34
N LEU A 165 -16.09 -27.67 -22.31
CA LEU A 165 -15.90 -26.72 -21.24
C LEU A 165 -14.73 -25.78 -21.58
N PHE A 166 -14.97 -24.48 -21.61
CA PHE A 166 -13.89 -23.51 -21.60
C PHE A 166 -13.50 -23.22 -20.15
N SER A 167 -12.20 -23.34 -19.88
CA SER A 167 -11.49 -22.83 -18.72
C SER A 167 -10.80 -21.55 -19.18
N VAL A 168 -11.02 -20.42 -18.52
CA VAL A 168 -10.59 -19.12 -19.02
C VAL A 168 -9.92 -18.33 -17.90
N GLU A 169 -8.60 -18.22 -17.94
CA GLU A 169 -7.84 -17.25 -17.14
C GLU A 169 -8.18 -15.85 -17.68
N ALA A 170 -9.07 -15.15 -16.99
CA ALA A 170 -9.57 -13.83 -17.37
C ALA A 170 -8.94 -12.75 -16.49
N ILE A 171 -8.53 -11.63 -17.10
CA ILE A 171 -7.77 -10.55 -16.45
C ILE A 171 -8.64 -9.32 -16.19
N ASN A 172 -9.76 -9.14 -16.91
CA ASN A 172 -10.64 -7.97 -16.77
C ASN A 172 -12.14 -8.32 -16.80
N GLY A 173 -12.51 -9.46 -16.20
CA GLY A 173 -13.93 -9.82 -16.02
C GLY A 173 -14.69 -8.80 -15.18
N ARG A 174 -16.02 -8.78 -15.32
CA ARG A 174 -16.93 -7.96 -14.49
C ARG A 174 -17.94 -8.82 -13.77
N THR A 175 -17.97 -8.76 -12.44
CA THR A 175 -18.96 -9.44 -11.60
C THR A 175 -20.28 -8.70 -11.68
N VAL A 176 -21.21 -9.15 -12.52
CA VAL A 176 -22.52 -8.50 -12.66
C VAL A 176 -23.56 -9.06 -11.70
N SER A 177 -23.22 -10.03 -10.85
CA SER A 177 -24.13 -10.78 -9.98
C SER A 177 -25.15 -9.89 -9.25
N ALA A 178 -24.70 -8.81 -8.59
CA ALA A 178 -25.58 -7.88 -7.86
C ALA A 178 -26.59 -7.13 -8.76
N HIS A 179 -26.21 -6.85 -10.01
CA HIS A 179 -27.02 -6.16 -11.00
C HIS A 179 -27.81 -7.12 -11.92
N SER A 180 -27.49 -8.42 -11.89
CA SER A 180 -28.15 -9.46 -12.68
C SER A 180 -29.56 -9.77 -12.17
N HIS A 181 -30.39 -10.40 -13.02
CA HIS A 181 -31.66 -11.01 -12.58
C HIS A 181 -31.42 -12.20 -11.62
N PHE A 182 -30.28 -12.89 -11.75
CA PHE A 182 -29.91 -14.08 -10.99
C PHE A 182 -28.94 -13.73 -9.84
N VAL A 183 -29.35 -12.86 -8.93
CA VAL A 183 -28.51 -12.29 -7.85
C VAL A 183 -27.87 -13.31 -6.87
N THR A 184 -28.19 -14.60 -7.00
CA THR A 184 -27.59 -15.70 -6.23
C THR A 184 -26.64 -16.59 -7.04
N GLU A 185 -26.40 -16.26 -8.32
CA GLU A 185 -25.45 -16.97 -9.19
C GLU A 185 -24.25 -16.05 -9.47
N GLU A 186 -23.03 -16.62 -9.41
CA GLU A 186 -21.81 -15.89 -9.73
C GLU A 186 -21.70 -15.72 -11.25
N GLU A 187 -22.03 -14.52 -11.75
CA GLU A 187 -22.02 -14.19 -13.16
C GLU A 187 -20.91 -13.18 -13.48
N ILE A 188 -19.84 -13.68 -14.12
CA ILE A 188 -18.77 -12.87 -14.69
C ILE A 188 -19.06 -12.62 -16.17
N LEU A 189 -19.10 -11.36 -16.61
CA LEU A 189 -19.11 -11.01 -18.03
C LEU A 189 -17.68 -10.73 -18.53
N LEU A 190 -17.34 -11.39 -19.64
CA LEU A 190 -16.16 -11.05 -20.46
C LEU A 190 -16.58 -10.18 -21.64
N LEU A 191 -15.78 -9.14 -21.94
CA LEU A 191 -16.08 -8.17 -23.00
C LEU A 191 -15.95 -8.77 -24.42
N PRO A 192 -16.80 -8.35 -25.39
CA PRO A 192 -16.64 -8.70 -26.79
C PRO A 192 -15.33 -8.17 -27.37
N GLY A 193 -14.60 -9.01 -28.11
CA GLY A 193 -13.35 -8.60 -28.75
C GLY A 193 -12.09 -8.88 -27.92
N THR A 194 -12.23 -9.34 -26.67
CA THR A 194 -11.10 -9.81 -25.86
C THR A 194 -10.33 -10.92 -26.59
N HIS A 195 -8.99 -10.80 -26.60
CA HIS A 195 -8.10 -11.81 -27.17
C HIS A 195 -7.68 -12.85 -26.13
N MET A 196 -7.58 -14.09 -26.59
CA MET A 196 -7.33 -15.29 -25.79
C MET A 196 -6.36 -16.20 -26.56
N ILE A 197 -5.36 -16.77 -25.90
CA ILE A 197 -4.52 -17.84 -26.48
C ILE A 197 -4.95 -19.18 -25.88
N VAL A 198 -5.14 -20.20 -26.73
CA VAL A 198 -5.33 -21.58 -26.26
C VAL A 198 -4.02 -22.09 -25.65
N GLN A 199 -3.99 -22.27 -24.33
CA GLN A 199 -2.84 -22.84 -23.63
C GLN A 199 -2.79 -24.36 -23.80
N SER A 200 -3.90 -25.04 -23.53
CA SER A 200 -3.93 -26.52 -23.55
C SER A 200 -5.32 -27.09 -23.85
N GLN A 201 -5.36 -28.39 -24.11
CA GLN A 201 -6.59 -29.17 -24.23
C GLN A 201 -6.51 -30.43 -23.39
N LEU A 202 -7.61 -30.76 -22.71
CA LEU A 202 -7.79 -32.02 -21.98
C LEU A 202 -9.07 -32.73 -22.42
N SER A 203 -9.17 -34.03 -22.16
CA SER A 203 -10.37 -34.83 -22.46
C SER A 203 -10.59 -35.86 -21.35
N PRO A 204 -11.04 -35.43 -20.15
CA PRO A 204 -11.16 -36.31 -18.97
C PRO A 204 -12.25 -37.38 -19.12
N ALA A 205 -13.19 -37.22 -20.05
CA ALA A 205 -14.17 -38.25 -20.41
C ALA A 205 -14.35 -38.32 -21.94
N PRO A 206 -14.86 -39.44 -22.50
CA PRO A 206 -14.99 -39.61 -23.96
C PRO A 206 -15.90 -38.60 -24.67
N ASP A 207 -16.73 -37.88 -23.91
CA ASP A 207 -17.69 -36.89 -24.39
C ASP A 207 -17.51 -35.49 -23.75
N LEU A 208 -16.49 -35.28 -22.90
CA LEU A 208 -16.14 -33.99 -22.29
C LEU A 208 -14.74 -33.57 -22.71
N TYR A 209 -14.67 -32.40 -23.35
CA TYR A 209 -13.43 -31.75 -23.79
C TYR A 209 -13.24 -30.47 -22.98
N ILE A 210 -12.04 -30.23 -22.45
CA ILE A 210 -11.69 -28.97 -21.77
C ILE A 210 -10.70 -28.23 -22.66
N ILE A 211 -10.93 -26.94 -22.87
CA ILE A 211 -10.04 -26.02 -23.58
C ILE A 211 -9.63 -24.95 -22.58
N HIS A 212 -8.33 -24.81 -22.32
CA HIS A 212 -7.78 -23.77 -21.46
C HIS A 212 -7.37 -22.57 -22.32
N LEU A 213 -7.92 -21.41 -21.98
CA LEU A 213 -7.67 -20.12 -22.62
C LEU A 213 -7.02 -19.18 -21.61
N LYS A 214 -5.89 -18.55 -21.96
CA LYS A 214 -5.35 -17.41 -21.21
C LYS A 214 -5.67 -16.12 -21.96
N GLN A 215 -6.23 -15.14 -21.26
CA GLN A 215 -6.43 -13.81 -21.82
C GLN A 215 -5.09 -13.17 -22.18
N VAL A 216 -5.07 -12.42 -23.29
CA VAL A 216 -3.90 -11.62 -23.69
C VAL A 216 -4.32 -10.18 -23.98
N ILE A 217 -3.50 -9.24 -23.52
CA ILE A 217 -3.72 -7.80 -23.75
C ILE A 217 -3.55 -7.52 -25.25
N PRO A 218 -4.55 -6.94 -25.94
CA PRO A 218 -4.51 -6.76 -27.38
C PRO A 218 -3.74 -5.49 -27.78
N VAL A 219 -2.97 -5.57 -28.88
CA VAL A 219 -2.28 -4.40 -29.48
C VAL A 219 -3.29 -3.38 -30.07
N GLN A 220 -4.54 -3.78 -30.29
CA GLN A 220 -5.64 -2.90 -30.62
C GLN A 220 -6.95 -3.49 -30.08
N THR A 221 -7.63 -2.74 -29.22
CA THR A 221 -8.90 -3.17 -28.63
C THR A 221 -10.07 -3.02 -29.60
N LEU A 222 -11.04 -3.94 -29.51
CA LEU A 222 -12.05 -4.15 -30.55
C LEU A 222 -13.48 -3.71 -30.16
N LEU A 223 -13.73 -3.48 -28.88
CA LEU A 223 -14.90 -2.81 -28.31
C LEU A 223 -14.49 -2.31 -26.92
N GLU A 224 -13.87 -1.13 -26.86
CA GLU A 224 -13.64 -0.44 -25.59
C GLU A 224 -14.94 0.17 -25.08
N PRO A 225 -15.16 0.22 -23.76
CA PRO A 225 -16.04 1.21 -23.14
C PRO A 225 -15.66 2.65 -23.56
N PRO A 226 -16.55 3.64 -23.38
CA PRO A 226 -16.25 5.00 -23.80
C PRO A 226 -15.26 5.68 -22.84
N PHE A 227 -13.96 5.44 -23.03
CA PHE A 227 -12.87 6.18 -22.40
C PHE A 227 -12.86 7.65 -22.86
N GLU A 228 -13.75 8.47 -22.30
CA GLU A 228 -13.32 9.82 -21.95
C GLU A 228 -12.45 9.65 -20.70
N VAL A 229 -11.13 9.51 -20.90
CA VAL A 229 -10.17 9.58 -19.80
C VAL A 229 -10.28 11.00 -19.24
N TYR A 230 -11.03 11.13 -18.14
CA TYR A 230 -10.95 12.29 -17.29
C TYR A 230 -9.58 12.26 -16.63
N GLN A 231 -8.57 12.74 -17.37
CA GLN A 231 -7.34 13.26 -16.78
C GLN A 231 -7.76 14.42 -15.89
N CYS A 232 -8.11 14.07 -14.66
CA CYS A 232 -8.45 15.00 -13.62
C CYS A 232 -7.14 15.67 -13.18
N SER A 233 -6.46 16.38 -14.08
CA SER A 233 -5.16 17.01 -13.80
C SER A 233 -5.27 18.18 -12.82
N ASP A 234 -6.50 18.63 -12.57
CA ASP A 234 -6.88 19.67 -11.62
C ASP A 234 -7.81 19.14 -10.50
N PRO A 235 -7.22 18.45 -9.52
CA PRO A 235 -7.96 17.80 -8.45
C PRO A 235 -8.30 18.65 -7.16
N TYR A 236 -8.13 18.13 -5.93
CA TYR A 236 -8.26 18.56 -4.50
C TYR A 236 -8.77 20.02 -4.07
N PRO A 237 -9.52 20.35 -2.93
CA PRO A 237 -10.56 21.46 -2.97
C PRO A 237 -10.79 22.67 -1.95
N SER A 238 -11.06 22.60 -0.61
CA SER A 238 -11.44 23.78 0.29
C SER A 238 -11.50 23.62 1.86
N PRO A 239 -11.14 24.64 2.73
CA PRO A 239 -10.28 24.60 3.99
C PRO A 239 -10.74 24.04 5.38
N LYS A 240 -9.90 23.26 6.16
CA LYS A 240 -10.22 22.62 7.48
C LYS A 240 -8.99 22.07 8.35
N THR A 241 -8.99 22.07 9.74
CA THR A 241 -7.89 21.72 10.78
C THR A 241 -8.21 21.63 12.31
N SER A 242 -7.23 21.29 13.22
CA SER A 242 -6.96 21.91 14.58
C SER A 242 -5.64 21.58 15.35
N ASN A 243 -5.48 20.58 16.30
CA ASN A 243 -4.34 20.64 17.27
C ASN A 243 -3.71 19.42 18.04
N THR A 244 -2.37 19.31 18.03
CA THR A 244 -1.50 18.47 18.92
C THR A 244 -0.80 19.27 20.03
N GLY A 245 -0.01 20.24 19.60
CA GLY A 245 0.86 21.12 20.32
C GLY A 245 2.10 20.56 21.03
N LYS A 246 2.41 19.26 20.95
CA LYS A 246 3.24 18.52 21.89
C LYS A 246 4.17 17.50 20.98
N LEU A 247 5.58 17.24 21.01
CA LEU A 247 6.57 16.27 20.15
C LEU A 247 6.70 14.63 20.06
N PRO A 248 6.75 13.95 18.88
CA PRO A 248 6.83 12.49 18.48
C PRO A 248 7.82 12.06 17.31
N ILE A 249 7.69 10.91 16.56
CA ILE A 249 8.34 10.64 15.21
C ILE A 249 7.56 9.97 13.98
N ALA A 250 6.57 9.04 13.94
CA ALA A 250 6.01 8.39 12.68
C ALA A 250 4.49 8.06 12.56
N ILE A 251 4.00 6.92 11.92
CA ILE A 251 2.62 6.70 11.31
C ILE A 251 2.22 5.32 10.58
N VAL A 252 0.93 4.75 10.56
CA VAL A 252 0.08 3.88 9.55
C VAL A 252 -1.27 3.07 9.94
N TYR A 253 -1.80 1.97 9.31
CA TYR A 253 -3.30 1.70 9.07
C TYR A 253 -4.09 0.35 9.39
N GLY A 254 -5.42 0.45 9.70
CA GLY A 254 -6.60 -0.52 9.74
C GLY A 254 -7.83 -0.30 10.75
N ASP A 255 -8.83 -1.17 10.89
CA ASP A 255 -10.10 -1.07 11.73
C ASP A 255 -10.17 -0.85 13.34
N PHE A 256 -9.37 0.00 14.05
CA PHE A 256 -9.25 0.32 15.53
C PHE A 256 -10.39 0.11 16.54
N THR A 257 -11.61 -0.08 16.08
CA THR A 257 -12.80 -0.14 16.89
C THR A 257 -13.98 -0.92 16.31
N ASN A 258 -13.86 -1.56 15.14
CA ASN A 258 -14.79 -2.59 14.65
C ASN A 258 -16.23 -2.14 14.33
N VAL A 259 -16.51 -2.11 13.02
CA VAL A 259 -17.61 -1.51 12.24
C VAL A 259 -17.25 -0.25 11.44
N ASN A 260 -15.94 0.02 11.34
CA ASN A 260 -15.27 0.32 10.09
C ASN A 260 -15.26 1.82 9.63
N GLN A 261 -14.74 2.74 10.45
CA GLN A 261 -14.32 4.15 10.32
C GLN A 261 -12.79 4.43 10.51
N ILE A 262 -11.87 4.49 9.52
CA ILE A 262 -10.35 4.51 9.61
C ILE A 262 -9.65 5.81 10.21
N ASP A 263 -9.20 5.82 11.48
CA ASP A 263 -8.99 6.88 12.51
C ASP A 263 -7.59 7.23 13.26
N LEU A 264 -6.41 7.16 12.63
CA LEU A 264 -5.18 7.94 12.91
C LEU A 264 -4.25 8.05 14.25
N ALA A 265 -4.15 7.21 15.30
CA ALA A 265 -3.21 7.31 16.51
C ALA A 265 -1.66 7.70 16.47
N VAL A 266 -0.80 7.99 17.51
CA VAL A 266 0.71 8.28 17.30
C VAL A 266 1.64 8.26 18.55
N LEU A 267 3.00 8.14 18.54
CA LEU A 267 4.01 8.12 19.69
C LEU A 267 4.95 9.37 20.00
N ASN A 268 5.27 9.80 21.28
CA ASN A 268 5.91 11.03 21.92
C ASN A 268 7.42 11.06 22.45
N TYR A 269 8.05 12.19 22.88
CA TYR A 269 9.48 12.41 23.30
C TYR A 269 9.96 13.04 24.68
N ASP A 270 9.28 13.85 25.50
CA ASP A 270 9.62 14.23 26.92
C ASP A 270 8.54 14.04 28.03
N ASP A 271 7.21 14.03 27.84
CA ASP A 271 6.58 13.57 26.57
C ASP A 271 6.74 12.08 26.54
N ARG A 272 6.43 11.56 27.71
CA ARG A 272 6.22 10.20 28.00
C ARG A 272 4.88 9.79 27.48
N THR A 273 4.72 9.56 26.16
CA THR A 273 3.38 9.29 25.58
C THR A 273 3.18 8.61 24.17
N VAL A 274 1.94 8.26 23.73
CA VAL A 274 1.40 7.97 22.36
C VAL A 274 -0.13 8.35 22.07
N ASP A 275 -0.61 9.35 21.32
CA ASP A 275 -1.93 10.03 21.43
C ASP A 275 -3.30 9.64 20.79
N ILE A 276 -3.50 8.77 19.78
CA ILE A 276 -4.84 8.37 19.25
C ILE A 276 -5.79 9.35 18.46
N VAL A 277 -6.75 9.00 17.56
CA VAL A 277 -7.97 9.83 17.18
C VAL A 277 -9.26 8.96 17.10
N LEU A 278 -10.47 9.55 16.94
CA LEU A 278 -11.73 8.97 16.38
C LEU A 278 -12.19 9.85 15.22
N GLY A 279 -13.16 9.50 14.36
CA GLY A 279 -13.60 10.46 13.35
C GLY A 279 -14.41 10.01 12.14
N ASN A 280 -15.30 10.87 11.64
CA ASN A 280 -16.73 10.52 11.67
C ASN A 280 -17.76 11.31 10.71
N GLY A 281 -17.66 11.40 9.37
CA GLY A 281 -18.75 11.76 8.39
C GLY A 281 -18.80 13.07 7.53
N LYS A 282 -18.66 14.28 8.10
CA LYS A 282 -18.06 15.54 7.55
C LYS A 282 -17.16 16.28 8.63
N ASN A 283 -15.79 16.32 8.50
CA ASN A 283 -14.63 16.23 9.48
C ASN A 283 -14.53 17.37 10.44
N VAL A 284 -14.19 16.92 11.64
CA VAL A 284 -14.18 17.59 12.90
C VAL A 284 -13.39 16.73 13.96
N TYR A 285 -12.02 16.65 14.00
CA TYR A 285 -10.95 16.24 15.04
C TYR A 285 -10.55 17.05 16.35
N GLU A 286 -10.84 16.75 17.63
CA GLU A 286 -10.08 17.28 18.83
C GLU A 286 -10.10 16.35 20.09
N THR A 287 -9.05 16.38 20.92
CA THR A 287 -8.42 15.27 21.70
C THR A 287 -9.29 14.32 22.58
N GLU A 288 -8.84 13.15 23.11
CA GLU A 288 -9.63 12.24 23.99
C GLU A 288 -8.87 11.31 24.99
N PHE A 289 -7.78 10.57 24.73
CA PHE A 289 -7.52 9.35 25.54
C PHE A 289 -6.03 9.00 25.80
N HIS A 290 -5.45 9.29 27.00
CA HIS A 290 -3.98 9.33 27.29
C HIS A 290 -3.00 8.17 27.91
N TYR A 291 -2.86 6.82 27.69
CA TYR A 291 -2.23 5.86 28.73
C TYR A 291 -0.67 5.66 28.86
N SER A 292 -0.01 4.49 29.16
CA SER A 292 1.30 4.36 29.91
C SER A 292 2.72 3.73 29.45
N THR A 293 3.86 3.79 30.23
CA THR A 293 5.32 3.37 29.95
C THR A 293 6.41 3.39 31.19
N ASP A 294 7.70 3.92 31.15
CA ASP A 294 8.54 4.61 32.25
C ASP A 294 9.73 5.63 31.94
N VAL A 295 10.55 5.55 30.86
CA VAL A 295 11.65 6.51 30.48
C VAL A 295 11.66 7.28 29.11
N ALA A 296 12.24 6.95 27.93
CA ALA A 296 12.58 8.01 26.89
C ALA A 296 13.07 7.79 25.36
N PRO A 297 12.43 8.24 24.26
CA PRO A 297 11.58 7.61 23.15
C PRO A 297 12.07 6.95 21.78
N ASN A 298 11.37 5.94 21.18
CA ASN A 298 11.50 5.45 19.74
C ASN A 298 10.24 4.81 19.07
N SER A 299 10.12 3.51 18.67
CA SER A 299 9.16 3.05 17.59
C SER A 299 8.27 1.72 17.51
N VAL A 300 7.46 1.60 16.43
CA VAL A 300 6.08 1.06 16.27
C VAL A 300 5.58 0.75 14.80
N PHE A 301 5.02 -0.42 14.44
CA PHE A 301 4.38 -0.79 13.12
C PHE A 301 3.50 -2.09 13.19
N ASN A 302 3.03 -2.67 12.05
CA ASN A 302 1.80 -3.51 11.95
C ASN A 302 1.31 -4.47 10.81
N ALA A 303 0.49 -5.47 11.24
CA ALA A 303 -0.80 -6.01 10.75
C ALA A 303 -1.28 -7.12 11.75
N ASP A 304 -2.21 -8.04 11.43
CA ASP A 304 -3.07 -8.86 12.34
C ASP A 304 -2.51 -10.02 13.31
N LEU A 305 -2.04 -9.79 14.57
CA LEU A 305 -1.28 -10.83 15.34
C LEU A 305 -1.89 -12.18 15.69
N ASN A 306 -3.19 -12.34 15.79
CA ASN A 306 -3.66 -13.70 15.97
C ASN A 306 -4.82 -14.12 15.07
N HIS A 307 -5.21 -13.26 14.10
CA HIS A 307 -6.32 -13.45 13.18
C HIS A 307 -7.70 -13.61 13.86
N ASP A 308 -8.21 -12.55 14.53
CA ASP A 308 -9.66 -12.24 14.41
C ASP A 308 -9.95 -10.83 13.82
N GLY A 309 -9.00 -9.87 13.72
CA GLY A 309 -9.15 -8.53 13.11
C GLY A 309 -8.89 -7.23 13.93
N LEU A 310 -8.53 -7.23 15.23
CA LEU A 310 -8.16 -6.06 16.08
C LEU A 310 -6.74 -5.43 15.96
N MET A 311 -6.08 -5.36 14.81
CA MET A 311 -5.07 -4.35 14.42
C MET A 311 -4.00 -3.55 15.33
N ASP A 312 -3.38 -3.92 16.46
CA ASP A 312 -2.28 -3.22 17.24
C ASP A 312 -0.75 -2.84 16.80
N ILE A 313 -0.18 -1.76 17.33
CA ILE A 313 0.91 -0.84 16.84
C ILE A 313 2.37 -0.92 17.53
N ILE A 314 3.44 -1.67 17.19
CA ILE A 314 4.69 -2.05 18.03
C ILE A 314 5.50 -1.12 19.08
N VAL A 315 6.39 -1.61 20.03
CA VAL A 315 7.16 -0.86 21.10
C VAL A 315 8.72 -0.56 21.10
N VAL A 316 9.75 -1.06 20.42
CA VAL A 316 11.17 -0.46 20.39
C VAL A 316 11.77 0.46 21.54
N ASN A 317 12.83 0.12 22.28
CA ASN A 317 13.39 0.97 23.39
C ASN A 317 14.73 1.79 23.24
N GLY A 318 15.54 1.84 24.33
CA GLY A 318 16.10 2.97 25.10
C GLY A 318 17.56 3.43 24.88
N ASP A 319 18.24 3.86 25.96
CA ASP A 319 19.71 4.06 26.08
C ASP A 319 20.26 3.11 27.15
N ASP A 320 19.75 3.16 28.37
CA ASP A 320 20.02 2.17 29.41
C ASP A 320 18.82 1.18 29.42
N ASP A 321 18.40 0.54 28.31
CA ASP A 321 17.36 -0.55 28.31
C ASP A 321 16.45 -0.64 27.02
N SER A 322 15.26 -1.29 26.97
CA SER A 322 15.03 -2.54 26.16
C SER A 322 13.87 -2.80 25.06
N ILE A 323 12.75 -3.58 25.18
CA ILE A 323 11.44 -3.59 24.36
C ILE A 323 10.27 -4.41 24.91
N SER A 324 9.01 -3.93 24.77
CA SER A 324 7.75 -4.74 24.81
C SER A 324 7.00 -4.89 23.47
N VAL A 325 5.78 -5.46 23.52
CA VAL A 325 4.65 -5.51 22.55
C VAL A 325 3.34 -5.97 23.24
N LEU A 326 2.20 -5.60 22.70
CA LEU A 326 0.99 -5.20 23.41
C LEU A 326 -0.26 -5.67 22.63
N LEU A 327 -1.30 -6.25 23.25
CA LEU A 327 -2.56 -6.96 22.86
C LEU A 327 -4.05 -6.41 23.11
N ASP A 328 -4.98 -6.12 22.14
CA ASP A 328 -6.42 -5.55 22.25
C ASP A 328 -7.37 -6.10 23.36
N ASN A 329 -8.58 -5.54 23.53
CA ASN A 329 -9.49 -5.78 24.65
C ASN A 329 -11.04 -5.55 24.43
N ASP A 330 -11.57 -5.20 23.26
CA ASP A 330 -13.03 -5.06 22.92
C ASP A 330 -13.97 -4.15 23.79
N ASP A 331 -13.57 -3.54 24.92
CA ASP A 331 -14.43 -2.72 25.84
C ASP A 331 -14.23 -1.18 26.00
N GLU A 332 -13.23 -0.75 26.79
CA GLU A 332 -12.83 0.62 27.15
C GLU A 332 -11.33 0.69 27.56
N THR A 333 -10.57 -0.42 27.66
CA THR A 333 -9.53 -0.51 28.72
C THR A 333 -8.03 -0.76 28.43
N PHE A 334 -7.48 -1.02 27.24
CA PHE A 334 -6.01 -1.08 26.97
C PHE A 334 -5.10 -1.95 27.93
N GLN A 335 -4.65 -3.16 27.51
CA GLN A 335 -4.12 -4.25 28.40
C GLN A 335 -2.65 -4.16 28.94
N THR A 336 -2.06 -5.34 29.26
CA THR A 336 -0.95 -5.74 30.15
C THR A 336 -0.30 -7.07 29.68
N SER A 337 0.99 -7.39 29.96
CA SER A 337 1.76 -8.62 29.53
C SER A 337 3.15 -8.81 30.22
N ILE A 338 4.16 -9.47 29.58
CA ILE A 338 5.22 -10.30 30.29
C ILE A 338 6.71 -9.77 30.40
N GLU A 339 7.75 -10.31 29.71
CA GLU A 339 9.00 -10.91 30.32
C GLU A 339 10.27 -11.16 29.39
N TYR A 340 10.54 -10.41 28.30
CA TYR A 340 11.40 -10.87 27.16
C TYR A 340 12.67 -10.03 26.81
N LEU A 341 13.63 -10.48 25.93
CA LEU A 341 15.11 -10.12 26.02
C LEU A 341 16.16 -10.31 24.83
N VAL A 342 16.38 -9.41 23.80
CA VAL A 342 17.59 -9.35 22.86
C VAL A 342 18.08 -8.04 22.02
N GLY A 343 19.29 -7.42 22.21
CA GLY A 343 20.08 -6.42 21.36
C GLY A 343 21.26 -5.44 21.85
N ASP A 344 21.15 -4.11 22.14
CA ASP A 344 22.09 -3.07 22.74
C ASP A 344 22.43 -1.66 22.07
N ASN A 345 21.53 -0.86 21.41
CA ASN A 345 21.44 0.68 21.29
C ASN A 345 20.64 1.17 20.00
N PRO A 346 19.85 2.29 19.91
CA PRO A 346 18.55 2.32 19.14
C PRO A 346 18.37 3.21 17.86
N MET A 347 17.14 3.28 17.26
CA MET A 347 16.36 4.46 16.71
C MET A 347 14.92 4.17 16.07
N SER A 348 14.33 2.93 15.86
CA SER A 348 12.90 2.58 15.41
C SER A 348 12.32 1.04 15.25
N VAL A 349 11.21 0.54 14.47
CA VAL A 349 10.34 -0.84 14.24
C VAL A 349 9.86 -1.84 12.86
N THR A 350 10.37 -3.02 12.16
CA THR A 350 9.92 -4.17 11.07
C THR A 350 9.13 -5.55 11.22
N GLY A 351 8.52 -6.09 10.11
CA GLY A 351 8.10 -7.50 9.76
C GLY A 351 7.34 -7.68 8.38
N GLY A 352 7.38 -8.88 7.72
CA GLY A 352 6.71 -9.51 6.51
C GLY A 352 6.70 -11.08 6.51
N ASP A 353 6.32 -11.89 5.49
CA ASP A 353 6.16 -13.41 5.52
C ASP A 353 7.33 -14.43 5.85
N PHE A 354 8.32 -14.21 6.73
CA PHE A 354 9.65 -14.93 6.84
C PHE A 354 9.65 -16.47 6.81
N ASN A 355 8.53 -17.09 7.18
CA ASN A 355 8.53 -18.43 7.74
C ASN A 355 7.42 -19.39 7.28
N ASN A 356 6.33 -18.93 6.63
CA ASN A 356 5.20 -19.73 6.11
C ASN A 356 4.67 -20.96 6.98
N ASP A 357 4.08 -20.66 8.15
CA ASP A 357 3.12 -21.35 9.10
C ASP A 357 1.83 -20.66 9.84
N THR A 358 1.29 -19.39 10.10
CA THR A 358 1.61 -17.88 10.29
C THR A 358 1.89 -17.48 11.74
N LEU A 359 2.93 -16.63 11.90
CA LEU A 359 3.55 -15.93 13.06
C LEU A 359 4.47 -14.78 12.52
N ILE A 360 5.42 -14.21 13.32
CA ILE A 360 6.43 -13.12 13.02
C ILE A 360 7.75 -12.98 13.86
N ASP A 361 8.86 -13.34 13.22
CA ASP A 361 10.19 -13.66 13.76
C ASP A 361 11.27 -12.69 14.37
N ILE A 362 11.01 -11.72 15.24
CA ILE A 362 11.87 -11.39 16.44
C ILE A 362 13.24 -10.63 16.27
N LEU A 363 13.57 -10.08 15.11
CA LEU A 363 14.96 -9.83 14.60
C LEU A 363 16.01 -8.81 15.23
N VAL A 364 16.18 -8.61 16.56
CA VAL A 364 17.29 -7.96 17.37
C VAL A 364 17.94 -6.58 17.01
N ALA A 365 18.45 -5.75 17.97
CA ALA A 365 18.98 -4.39 17.66
C ALA A 365 20.21 -3.68 18.38
N ASN A 366 21.41 -4.25 18.56
CA ASN A 366 22.60 -3.69 19.30
C ASN A 366 23.29 -2.37 18.79
N ALA A 367 24.28 -1.73 19.50
CA ALA A 367 25.06 -0.49 19.09
C ALA A 367 26.31 0.09 19.89
N ASP A 368 27.52 0.11 19.28
CA ASP A 368 28.27 1.32 18.79
C ASP A 368 29.35 1.05 17.65
N ASP A 369 29.50 -0.16 17.04
CA ASP A 369 30.10 -0.38 15.67
C ASP A 369 29.70 -1.61 14.74
N ASP A 370 28.81 -2.61 15.03
CA ASP A 370 28.41 -3.80 14.15
C ASP A 370 26.88 -4.19 13.81
N THR A 371 26.17 -5.32 14.18
CA THR A 371 24.65 -5.61 14.04
C THR A 371 23.82 -6.97 13.71
N VAL A 372 22.83 -7.48 14.55
CA VAL A 372 21.74 -8.56 14.58
C VAL A 372 21.95 -9.95 15.30
N SER A 373 21.01 -10.92 15.42
CA SER A 373 21.11 -12.09 16.38
C SER A 373 20.07 -13.28 16.36
N LEU A 374 20.43 -14.54 15.97
CA LEU A 374 19.76 -15.91 15.89
C LEU A 374 18.51 -16.34 16.74
N VAL A 375 18.39 -17.66 17.03
CA VAL A 375 17.79 -18.44 18.17
C VAL A 375 18.44 -19.86 18.17
N LEU A 376 17.78 -20.87 17.59
CA LEU A 376 18.03 -22.34 17.61
C LEU A 376 17.90 -23.06 19.00
N GLY A 377 17.78 -24.41 19.01
CA GLY A 377 17.34 -25.23 20.17
C GLY A 377 18.14 -26.52 20.49
N ASP A 378 17.57 -27.43 21.31
CA ASP A 378 18.29 -28.49 22.08
C ASP A 378 17.80 -29.98 21.89
N GLU A 379 17.78 -30.81 22.95
CA GLU A 379 17.44 -32.25 22.95
C GLU A 379 16.27 -32.65 23.89
N GLU A 380 15.90 -31.86 24.92
CA GLU A 380 14.74 -32.14 25.80
C GLU A 380 13.78 -30.94 25.98
N GLY A 381 14.12 -29.72 25.55
CA GLY A 381 13.16 -28.69 25.13
C GLY A 381 13.20 -27.33 25.86
N THR A 382 14.29 -26.56 25.76
CA THR A 382 14.34 -25.11 26.04
C THR A 382 15.56 -24.46 25.36
N PHE A 383 15.35 -23.51 24.43
CA PHE A 383 16.46 -22.72 23.84
C PHE A 383 17.09 -21.80 24.90
N SER A 384 18.43 -21.82 25.06
CA SER A 384 19.08 -21.37 26.32
C SER A 384 20.50 -20.76 26.26
N ASP A 385 21.36 -21.11 25.30
CA ASP A 385 22.84 -21.06 25.52
C ASP A 385 23.68 -20.71 24.25
N ILE A 386 23.04 -20.26 23.16
CA ILE A 386 23.44 -20.65 21.79
C ILE A 386 24.13 -19.55 20.94
N GLN A 387 24.15 -18.30 21.40
CA GLN A 387 24.79 -17.14 20.75
C GLN A 387 26.26 -17.33 20.28
N ILE A 388 26.61 -16.76 19.11
CA ILE A 388 28.00 -16.65 18.58
C ILE A 388 28.41 -15.17 18.32
N GLU A 389 28.72 -14.72 17.09
CA GLU A 389 29.52 -13.50 16.82
C GLU A 389 29.28 -12.84 15.39
N TYR A 390 28.04 -12.65 14.83
CA TYR A 390 27.81 -12.11 13.42
C TYR A 390 28.30 -10.60 13.39
N ASP A 391 28.57 -9.93 12.24
CA ASP A 391 29.10 -8.51 12.16
C ASP A 391 28.38 -7.60 11.07
N VAL A 392 28.38 -6.24 11.17
CA VAL A 392 27.94 -5.21 10.17
C VAL A 392 28.70 -3.81 10.29
N GLY A 393 28.29 -2.67 10.91
CA GLY A 393 29.12 -1.40 10.89
C GLY A 393 28.65 -0.08 11.62
N SER A 394 29.36 1.08 11.47
CA SER A 394 29.18 2.38 12.23
C SER A 394 27.90 3.29 12.11
N LYS A 395 26.91 3.05 12.97
CA LYS A 395 25.63 3.77 13.23
C LYS A 395 24.55 3.72 12.13
N PRO A 396 23.73 2.66 12.06
CA PRO A 396 22.43 2.52 11.35
C PRO A 396 21.16 2.71 12.19
N VAL A 397 20.18 3.43 11.74
CA VAL A 397 18.93 3.68 12.58
C VAL A 397 15.93 2.35 11.70
N TYR A 398 15.71 1.40 10.75
CA TYR A 398 14.42 0.95 10.29
C TYR A 398 14.53 -0.52 9.85
N VAL A 399 13.44 -1.15 9.37
CA VAL A 399 13.30 -2.56 8.89
C VAL A 399 11.83 -2.63 8.38
N ILE A 400 11.43 -2.76 7.09
CA ILE A 400 9.99 -2.66 6.62
C ILE A 400 9.79 -3.17 5.18
N SER A 401 8.60 -3.03 4.58
CA SER A 401 7.73 -4.19 4.52
C SER A 401 6.77 -4.38 3.31
N GLY A 402 7.29 -4.57 2.09
CA GLY A 402 6.59 -5.18 0.93
C GLY A 402 7.54 -5.98 -0.01
N ASP A 403 7.21 -6.29 -1.29
CA ASP A 403 7.78 -7.10 -2.53
C ASP A 403 10.63 -7.14 -3.62
N PHE A 404 11.84 -7.06 -2.94
CA PHE A 404 13.23 -6.82 -3.43
C PHE A 404 13.70 -7.78 -4.53
N ASN A 405 12.99 -8.85 -4.90
CA ASN A 405 12.98 -9.19 -6.32
C ASN A 405 11.76 -9.85 -7.07
N GLN A 406 10.51 -9.93 -6.57
CA GLN A 406 9.22 -10.45 -7.22
C GLN A 406 8.76 -11.98 -7.20
N ASP A 407 8.11 -12.59 -6.13
CA ASP A 407 7.81 -14.04 -5.76
C ASP A 407 6.57 -14.37 -5.00
N GLU A 408 6.34 -13.69 -3.89
CA GLU A 408 5.57 -14.09 -2.73
C GLU A 408 6.36 -14.12 -1.31
N LYS A 409 7.17 -13.09 -0.80
CA LYS A 409 8.50 -13.31 -0.04
C LYS A 409 9.49 -12.31 0.85
N LEU A 410 10.47 -12.88 1.68
CA LEU A 410 11.62 -12.67 2.77
C LEU A 410 13.30 -13.13 2.82
N ASP A 411 14.60 -12.72 2.30
CA ASP A 411 15.53 -11.67 1.45
C ASP A 411 15.58 -9.98 1.20
N TRP A 412 15.50 -8.76 1.93
CA TRP A 412 16.05 -7.78 3.06
C TRP A 412 17.02 -6.58 2.68
N ALA A 413 17.04 -5.41 3.38
CA ALA A 413 17.78 -4.16 2.98
C ALA A 413 18.41 -3.26 4.15
N VAL A 414 18.77 -1.92 4.14
CA VAL A 414 19.52 -1.13 5.25
C VAL A 414 19.66 0.45 5.14
N ILE A 415 20.01 1.20 6.25
CA ILE A 415 19.68 2.64 6.62
C ILE A 415 20.47 3.39 7.75
N ASN A 416 21.23 4.49 7.54
CA ASN A 416 22.22 4.83 8.58
C ASN A 416 22.63 6.30 8.88
N GLN A 417 23.65 6.63 9.71
CA GLN A 417 24.09 8.02 10.03
C GLN A 417 25.62 8.33 10.04
N GLY A 418 26.53 7.41 10.40
CA GLY A 418 28.00 7.60 10.35
C GLY A 418 28.64 7.74 8.94
N ASP A 419 28.89 6.62 8.24
CA ASP A 419 29.71 6.60 6.99
C ASP A 419 29.01 7.04 5.68
N ASN A 420 27.68 7.24 5.64
CA ASN A 420 26.91 7.81 4.51
C ASN A 420 26.80 6.96 3.19
N THR A 421 26.10 5.82 3.14
CA THR A 421 26.32 4.70 2.13
C THR A 421 25.14 3.81 1.51
N THR A 422 25.09 2.42 1.44
CA THR A 422 24.20 1.40 0.69
C THR A 422 24.72 -0.11 0.66
N SER A 423 24.07 -1.19 0.13
CA SER A 423 24.33 -2.69 0.29
C SER A 423 23.26 -3.75 -0.24
N VAL A 424 23.30 -5.09 0.03
CA VAL A 424 22.51 -6.33 -0.46
C VAL A 424 22.92 -7.12 -1.75
N ALA A 425 22.29 -8.28 -2.08
CA ALA A 425 22.96 -9.48 -2.65
C ALA A 425 22.32 -10.67 -3.55
N LEU A 426 21.00 -10.94 -3.84
CA LEU A 426 20.33 -12.01 -4.72
C LEU A 426 19.78 -13.31 -3.98
N GLY A 427 18.65 -13.96 -4.39
CA GLY A 427 17.66 -14.72 -3.52
C GLY A 427 17.45 -16.28 -3.35
N TYR A 428 16.89 -16.75 -2.18
CA TYR A 428 16.58 -18.16 -1.70
C TYR A 428 15.28 -18.24 -0.78
N GLY A 429 14.89 -17.51 0.31
CA GLY A 429 15.37 -16.36 1.15
C GLY A 429 15.19 -16.51 2.72
N ASN A 430 15.89 -15.78 3.64
CA ASN A 430 15.62 -15.60 5.14
C ASN A 430 16.73 -15.49 6.30
N ALA A 431 17.45 -16.52 6.85
CA ALA A 431 18.53 -16.41 7.93
C ALA A 431 19.87 -17.30 7.94
N THR A 432 20.87 -17.09 7.03
CA THR A 432 22.30 -17.54 6.83
C THR A 432 23.13 -16.76 5.71
N PHE A 433 22.56 -15.93 4.78
CA PHE A 433 23.18 -14.98 3.79
C PHE A 433 23.43 -15.46 2.28
N SER A 434 24.22 -14.80 1.35
CA SER A 434 24.98 -15.38 0.11
C SER A 434 26.50 -15.20 -0.61
N ASP A 435 27.71 -14.44 -0.62
CA ASP A 435 28.74 -13.36 -0.01
C ASP A 435 28.64 -11.70 0.03
N LEU A 436 28.17 -10.95 1.11
CA LEU A 436 27.59 -9.53 1.32
C LEU A 436 28.41 -8.27 0.82
N GLN A 437 28.01 -6.97 0.99
CA GLN A 437 28.31 -5.88 -0.02
C GLN A 437 28.80 -4.42 0.31
N THR A 438 29.43 -3.71 -0.69
CA THR A 438 30.13 -2.35 -0.62
C THR A 438 30.33 -1.50 -1.94
N TYR A 439 30.16 -0.15 -1.95
CA TYR A 439 30.43 0.80 -3.11
C TYR A 439 30.80 2.34 -2.91
N THR A 440 29.95 3.39 -3.21
CA THR A 440 30.31 4.88 -3.18
C THR A 440 29.10 5.92 -3.16
N VAL A 441 28.89 6.77 -2.11
CA VAL A 441 27.67 7.63 -1.77
C VAL A 441 27.95 8.83 -0.70
N GLY A 442 27.01 9.74 -0.22
CA GLY A 442 27.13 10.96 0.71
C GLY A 442 25.96 11.32 1.77
N ALA A 443 25.90 12.48 2.50
CA ALA A 443 25.86 12.74 4.01
C ALA A 443 24.61 12.88 4.98
N THR A 444 24.74 12.33 6.21
CA THR A 444 23.89 12.34 7.46
C THR A 444 22.44 11.74 7.40
N PRO A 445 22.23 10.39 7.36
CA PRO A 445 20.91 9.72 7.04
C PRO A 445 19.98 9.16 8.19
N ILE A 446 18.82 8.44 7.93
CA ILE A 446 17.75 8.17 8.97
C ILE A 446 16.70 6.96 9.02
N SER A 447 15.93 6.46 8.01
CA SER A 447 14.62 5.69 8.21
C SER A 447 14.16 4.72 7.04
N MET A 448 13.04 3.92 6.88
CA MET A 448 12.64 3.10 5.63
C MET A 448 11.05 2.88 5.30
N THR A 449 10.45 2.85 4.04
CA THR A 449 9.06 2.53 3.38
C THR A 449 8.84 2.96 1.80
N TYR A 450 8.14 2.29 0.78
CA TYR A 450 8.26 2.49 -0.77
C TYR A 450 7.12 2.33 -1.92
N GLU A 451 7.34 2.09 -3.32
CA GLU A 451 6.42 1.76 -4.56
C GLU A 451 6.93 1.33 -6.05
N ASP A 452 6.68 2.00 -7.23
CA ASP A 452 7.47 1.98 -8.56
C ASP A 452 7.31 3.29 -9.38
N PHE A 453 8.34 4.13 -9.44
CA PHE A 453 8.40 5.37 -10.20
C PHE A 453 8.58 5.24 -11.74
N ASN A 454 8.44 4.10 -12.41
CA ASN A 454 8.44 3.99 -13.87
C ASN A 454 7.87 2.77 -14.58
N LYS A 455 7.43 1.70 -13.95
CA LYS A 455 6.57 0.74 -14.63
C LYS A 455 7.25 -0.24 -15.66
N ASP A 456 8.49 -0.80 -15.50
CA ASP A 456 8.80 -2.22 -15.97
C ASP A 456 8.55 -3.30 -14.93
N GLY A 457 7.65 -3.02 -13.97
CA GLY A 457 7.51 -3.86 -12.79
C GLY A 457 8.84 -3.71 -12.10
N LYS A 458 9.16 -2.45 -11.72
CA LYS A 458 10.44 -2.08 -11.14
C LYS A 458 10.44 -1.95 -9.64
N VAL A 459 11.23 -2.83 -9.03
CA VAL A 459 11.64 -2.84 -7.65
C VAL A 459 12.68 -1.77 -7.22
N ASP A 460 12.41 -0.50 -7.54
CA ASP A 460 13.06 0.81 -7.27
C ASP A 460 13.78 1.09 -5.92
N LEU A 461 14.53 2.20 -5.76
CA LEU A 461 15.26 2.44 -4.47
C LEU A 461 15.73 3.92 -4.25
N VAL A 462 15.18 4.77 -3.35
CA VAL A 462 15.53 6.20 -2.98
C VAL A 462 15.32 6.64 -1.45
N VAL A 463 16.01 7.59 -0.78
CA VAL A 463 16.16 7.88 0.73
C VAL A 463 16.08 9.34 1.49
N ALA A 464 17.09 10.09 2.08
CA ALA A 464 16.90 11.12 3.20
C ALA A 464 18.01 12.05 3.93
N ASN A 465 18.45 13.29 3.54
CA ASN A 465 19.80 13.87 3.94
C ASN A 465 20.00 14.99 4.98
N TYR A 466 20.46 14.74 6.21
CA TYR A 466 20.63 15.84 7.18
C TYR A 466 21.56 17.02 6.79
N ASP A 467 22.71 16.82 6.13
CA ASP A 467 23.77 17.86 6.07
C ASP A 467 24.40 18.21 4.69
N ASP A 468 24.53 17.30 3.71
CA ASP A 468 24.79 17.73 2.31
C ASP A 468 23.59 18.49 1.72
N ASN A 469 22.48 18.51 2.46
CA ASN A 469 21.27 19.19 2.08
C ASN A 469 20.76 18.55 0.76
N SER A 470 20.56 17.23 0.66
CA SER A 470 20.30 16.56 -0.65
C SER A 470 19.32 15.35 -0.78
N ILE A 471 18.83 15.05 -1.99
CA ILE A 471 18.18 13.78 -2.46
C ILE A 471 19.17 12.76 -3.12
N SER A 472 18.83 11.69 -3.87
CA SER A 472 19.78 10.78 -4.60
C SER A 472 19.20 9.75 -5.57
N VAL A 473 19.99 8.88 -6.24
CA VAL A 473 19.38 7.83 -7.09
C VAL A 473 20.02 6.43 -6.99
N LEU A 474 19.34 5.42 -6.46
CA LEU A 474 19.82 4.02 -6.38
C LEU A 474 19.09 3.00 -7.31
N LEU A 475 19.01 3.13 -8.65
CA LEU A 475 18.03 2.34 -9.45
C LEU A 475 18.47 0.93 -9.90
N GLY A 476 17.66 0.35 -10.81
CA GLY A 476 17.88 -0.86 -11.62
C GLY A 476 17.02 -0.98 -12.91
N ASN A 477 16.57 -2.12 -13.48
CA ASN A 477 16.98 -3.55 -13.44
C ASN A 477 16.33 -4.44 -14.57
N ARG A 478 16.07 -5.76 -14.39
CA ARG A 478 15.98 -6.96 -15.29
C ARG A 478 17.28 -7.70 -15.74
N ASP A 479 17.75 -7.73 -17.01
CA ASP A 479 18.89 -8.60 -17.48
C ASP A 479 20.38 -8.17 -17.24
N GLY A 480 20.94 -8.25 -16.01
CA GLY A 480 22.29 -7.72 -15.67
C GLY A 480 22.85 -8.17 -14.30
N THR A 481 23.53 -7.42 -13.40
CA THR A 481 24.08 -6.03 -13.27
C THR A 481 23.31 -4.97 -12.44
N PHE A 482 23.96 -3.83 -12.13
CA PHE A 482 23.44 -2.62 -11.45
C PHE A 482 24.35 -1.38 -11.73
N GLN A 483 23.96 -0.14 -11.33
CA GLN A 483 24.72 1.11 -11.59
C GLN A 483 24.79 2.14 -10.40
N ALA A 484 24.70 3.48 -10.60
CA ALA A 484 24.93 4.54 -9.56
C ALA A 484 24.52 6.02 -9.91
N GLN A 485 23.85 6.75 -8.99
CA GLN A 485 23.56 8.21 -8.72
C GLN A 485 23.42 9.32 -9.82
N ILE A 486 22.57 10.34 -9.59
CA ILE A 486 22.49 11.70 -10.22
C ILE A 486 22.12 12.72 -9.09
N THR A 487 22.15 14.08 -9.29
CA THR A 487 22.03 15.25 -8.31
C THR A 487 21.10 16.54 -8.65
N TYR A 488 20.05 17.04 -7.89
CA TYR A 488 19.25 18.37 -8.04
C TYR A 488 18.36 19.03 -6.86
N GLU A 489 18.02 20.35 -6.81
CA GLU A 489 18.04 21.21 -5.55
C GLU A 489 16.85 22.09 -4.94
N VAL A 490 17.02 22.64 -3.68
CA VAL A 490 16.10 23.52 -2.84
C VAL A 490 16.63 24.52 -1.71
N GLY A 491 16.87 24.17 -0.40
CA GLY A 491 16.86 25.11 0.82
C GLY A 491 17.87 24.96 2.04
N MET A 492 17.49 24.62 3.31
CA MET A 492 18.36 24.42 4.55
C MET A 492 17.81 23.54 5.75
N ASN A 493 18.54 22.46 6.14
CA ASN A 493 18.30 21.25 7.03
C ASN A 493 16.90 20.56 7.11
N PRO A 494 16.77 19.25 7.51
CA PRO A 494 15.68 18.31 7.13
C PRO A 494 15.22 17.13 8.09
N SER A 495 14.11 16.38 7.87
CA SER A 495 13.81 15.17 8.72
C SER A 495 13.10 13.87 8.23
N ALA A 496 12.29 13.73 7.15
CA ALA A 496 11.95 12.43 6.49
C ALA A 496 11.16 12.45 5.10
N VAL A 497 10.18 11.53 4.73
CA VAL A 497 9.26 11.48 3.53
C VAL A 497 8.21 10.38 3.36
N VAL A 498 7.37 10.41 2.28
CA VAL A 498 6.29 9.53 1.77
C VAL A 498 5.64 9.91 0.41
N ALA A 499 4.46 9.41 -0.04
CA ALA A 499 3.93 9.38 -1.43
C ALA A 499 2.53 8.83 -1.75
N ALA A 500 1.85 9.26 -2.81
CA ALA A 500 0.67 8.52 -3.27
C ALA A 500 0.34 8.86 -4.73
N ASP A 501 -0.60 9.69 -5.09
CA ASP A 501 -0.47 10.63 -6.20
C ASP A 501 -1.24 11.84 -5.70
N PHE A 502 -0.82 13.02 -6.07
CA PHE A 502 -1.29 14.27 -5.54
C PHE A 502 -1.99 15.02 -6.64
N ASN A 503 -2.05 14.58 -7.89
CA ASN A 503 -2.59 15.44 -8.94
C ASN A 503 -3.04 14.80 -10.25
N ASN A 504 -3.14 13.49 -10.26
CA ASN A 504 -4.21 12.83 -10.96
C ASN A 504 -4.11 12.90 -12.52
N ASP A 505 -3.06 12.29 -13.10
CA ASP A 505 -3.20 11.54 -14.38
C ASP A 505 -2.59 10.10 -14.35
N SER A 506 -2.12 9.61 -13.18
CA SER A 506 -1.64 8.27 -12.70
C SER A 506 -0.14 8.02 -12.64
N LYS A 507 0.60 9.04 -12.20
CA LYS A 507 2.06 8.93 -12.21
C LYS A 507 2.70 9.60 -10.98
N ILE A 508 3.95 9.27 -10.67
CA ILE A 508 4.48 8.84 -9.37
C ILE A 508 5.65 9.84 -9.00
N ASP A 509 5.50 10.92 -8.17
CA ASP A 509 6.54 12.00 -7.91
C ASP A 509 7.19 12.37 -6.51
N LEU A 510 7.10 13.62 -5.89
CA LEU A 510 7.57 14.19 -4.53
C LEU A 510 7.29 15.73 -4.12
N ALA A 511 7.77 16.32 -2.94
CA ALA A 511 7.06 17.35 -2.06
C ALA A 511 7.42 17.96 -0.56
N LEU A 512 8.58 18.09 0.21
CA LEU A 512 8.58 18.07 1.78
C LEU A 512 9.68 18.55 2.88
N THR A 513 9.93 17.81 4.03
CA THR A 513 10.67 17.86 5.41
C THR A 513 11.87 18.76 5.86
N LEU A 514 12.13 19.97 5.41
CA LEU A 514 13.19 20.84 6.00
C LEU A 514 13.22 21.17 7.53
N SER A 515 13.85 20.35 8.37
CA SER A 515 14.27 20.59 9.78
C SER A 515 14.78 22.01 10.18
N ASN A 516 15.06 22.97 9.28
CA ASN A 516 15.40 24.36 9.64
C ASN A 516 14.75 25.52 8.83
N GLU A 517 13.80 25.33 7.91
CA GLU A 517 12.99 26.46 7.36
C GLU A 517 11.46 26.24 7.44
N SER A 518 10.72 27.35 7.33
CA SER A 518 9.25 27.34 7.34
C SER A 518 8.75 27.14 5.90
N SER A 519 8.66 25.89 5.40
CA SER A 519 8.42 25.41 4.00
C SER A 519 8.28 23.85 3.87
N ILE A 520 7.53 23.18 2.95
CA ILE A 520 7.63 21.72 2.53
C ILE A 520 8.54 21.58 1.26
N SER A 521 8.36 20.84 0.14
CA SER A 521 8.72 21.22 -1.31
C SER A 521 8.34 20.35 -2.50
N VAL A 522 7.70 20.94 -3.52
CA VAL A 522 7.38 20.50 -4.88
C VAL A 522 8.46 19.69 -5.59
N LEU A 523 8.41 18.35 -5.69
CA LEU A 523 9.10 17.66 -6.78
C LEU A 523 8.17 16.83 -7.73
N TYR A 524 7.41 17.40 -8.72
CA TYR A 524 6.51 16.74 -9.76
C TYR A 524 7.32 16.35 -11.02
N GLY A 525 6.92 15.67 -12.10
CA GLY A 525 7.99 15.17 -12.96
C GLY A 525 7.65 14.35 -14.15
N TYR A 526 8.58 13.51 -14.55
CA TYR A 526 8.71 13.12 -15.95
C TYR A 526 9.07 11.68 -16.24
N GLY A 527 9.58 10.91 -15.28
CA GLY A 527 9.15 9.51 -15.24
C GLY A 527 9.76 8.46 -16.17
N ASN A 528 10.23 8.91 -17.30
CA ASN A 528 11.24 8.26 -18.11
C ASN A 528 12.57 8.04 -17.35
N GLY A 529 12.72 8.79 -16.27
CA GLY A 529 14.00 9.27 -15.76
C GLY A 529 14.04 10.79 -15.63
N SER A 530 13.04 11.46 -15.03
CA SER A 530 13.18 12.88 -14.65
C SER A 530 12.09 13.47 -13.73
N PHE A 531 12.36 14.69 -13.21
CA PHE A 531 11.46 15.74 -12.68
C PHE A 531 12.00 17.16 -13.02
N TRP A 532 11.71 18.25 -12.25
CA TRP A 532 12.40 19.57 -12.41
C TRP A 532 13.02 20.34 -11.19
N ARG A 533 12.27 21.21 -10.49
CA ARG A 533 12.71 22.25 -9.51
C ARG A 533 11.58 22.83 -8.60
N PRO A 534 11.89 23.46 -7.45
CA PRO A 534 10.91 23.71 -6.38
C PRO A 534 10.06 25.02 -6.47
N VAL A 535 8.94 25.20 -5.74
CA VAL A 535 7.98 26.36 -5.73
C VAL A 535 7.10 26.50 -4.46
N LYS A 536 7.37 27.51 -3.60
CA LYS A 536 7.16 27.68 -2.13
C LYS A 536 5.71 28.11 -1.58
N PHE A 537 5.22 27.74 -0.35
CA PHE A 537 3.81 27.81 0.25
C PHE A 537 3.70 27.67 1.85
N GLU A 538 2.52 27.53 2.58
CA GLU A 538 2.42 27.87 4.08
C GLU A 538 1.94 26.99 5.34
N VAL A 539 2.63 27.22 6.52
CA VAL A 539 2.70 26.69 7.95
C VAL A 539 3.44 27.70 8.96
N GLY A 540 4.71 27.52 9.43
CA GLY A 540 5.58 28.26 10.44
C GLY A 540 6.52 27.36 11.34
N ASN A 541 7.60 27.89 12.05
CA ASN A 541 8.57 27.67 13.26
C ASN A 541 9.32 26.38 13.98
N SER A 542 10.36 25.60 13.49
CA SER A 542 11.15 24.30 13.97
C SER A 542 11.15 22.68 13.50
N PRO A 543 10.81 22.03 12.29
CA PRO A 543 10.02 20.78 11.68
C PRO A 543 10.41 19.19 11.37
N SER A 544 9.55 18.24 10.80
CA SER A 544 9.65 16.68 10.99
C SER A 544 9.01 15.34 10.33
N ALA A 545 7.69 14.88 10.30
CA ALA A 545 7.19 13.44 10.04
C ALA A 545 6.04 13.17 8.97
N LEU A 546 5.53 11.94 8.57
CA LEU A 546 4.89 11.48 7.23
C LEU A 546 3.46 10.74 7.13
N ARG A 547 3.16 9.77 6.18
CA ARG A 547 1.94 8.91 5.63
C ARG A 547 0.94 9.43 4.58
N ALA A 548 -0.05 8.62 4.23
CA ALA A 548 -1.21 8.88 3.39
C ALA A 548 -2.58 8.95 4.11
N ASP A 549 -3.65 8.89 3.29
CA ASP A 549 -4.97 8.26 3.41
C ASP A 549 -6.21 9.27 3.35
N ASP A 550 -7.46 8.89 2.94
CA ASP A 550 -8.74 9.64 2.45
C ASP A 550 -9.67 10.61 3.25
N PHE A 551 -9.13 11.63 3.92
CA PHE A 551 -9.91 12.40 4.90
C PHE A 551 -10.78 13.55 4.40
N ASN A 552 -11.68 13.26 3.46
CA ASN A 552 -13.01 13.87 3.42
C ASN A 552 -14.19 13.00 3.04
N ASN A 553 -14.08 11.77 2.54
CA ASN A 553 -15.17 11.24 1.70
C ASN A 553 -15.23 12.03 0.42
N ASP A 554 -14.11 11.92 -0.30
CA ASP A 554 -14.16 11.99 -1.73
C ASP A 554 -12.98 11.27 -2.46
N SER A 555 -11.74 11.08 -1.97
CA SER A 555 -10.64 10.30 -2.62
C SER A 555 -9.54 10.99 -3.51
N ARG A 556 -9.12 12.22 -3.21
CA ARG A 556 -8.02 13.00 -3.85
C ARG A 556 -7.17 13.41 -2.67
N ILE A 557 -5.87 13.55 -2.83
CA ILE A 557 -4.99 12.86 -1.93
C ILE A 557 -4.12 13.79 -0.96
N ASP A 558 -4.63 14.00 0.26
CA ASP A 558 -4.30 14.79 1.49
C ASP A 558 -2.88 15.27 1.92
N LEU A 559 -2.64 15.84 3.14
CA LEU A 559 -1.28 16.13 3.68
C LEU A 559 -1.03 16.41 5.21
N VAL A 560 -1.35 15.58 6.17
CA VAL A 560 -1.33 15.91 7.64
C VAL A 560 0.00 16.31 8.44
N VAL A 561 0.69 17.40 8.05
CA VAL A 561 1.96 18.15 8.44
C VAL A 561 2.27 18.68 9.89
N ALA A 562 2.38 17.97 11.06
CA ALA A 562 2.49 18.57 12.42
C ALA A 562 3.81 18.67 13.28
N ASN A 563 3.97 19.71 14.10
CA ASN A 563 5.22 20.46 14.43
C ASN A 563 5.72 21.11 15.81
N SER A 564 6.85 20.70 16.40
CA SER A 564 7.72 21.32 17.43
C SER A 564 7.59 22.79 17.82
N GLY A 565 8.49 23.68 17.43
CA GLY A 565 8.74 24.98 18.07
C GLY A 565 7.56 25.95 18.36
N GLU A 566 6.32 25.76 17.88
CA GLU A 566 5.16 26.61 18.27
C GLU A 566 3.86 25.92 18.78
N ASN A 567 3.79 24.61 18.92
CA ASN A 567 2.74 23.95 19.73
C ASN A 567 1.23 24.10 19.26
N THR A 568 0.90 23.89 17.96
CA THR A 568 -0.46 23.78 17.35
C THR A 568 -0.84 22.45 16.59
N PHE A 569 -1.45 22.43 15.37
CA PHE A 569 -1.67 21.42 14.26
C PHE A 569 -2.53 22.12 13.18
N SER A 570 -2.70 21.60 11.96
CA SER A 570 -3.33 22.36 10.84
C SER A 570 -3.68 21.53 9.61
N MET A 571 -4.82 20.90 9.41
CA MET A 571 -5.17 20.61 8.00
C MET A 571 -5.20 21.82 7.00
N LEU A 572 -5.23 21.59 5.71
CA LEU A 572 -5.06 22.59 4.62
C LEU A 572 -5.81 21.90 3.57
N ILE A 573 -6.63 22.62 2.84
CA ILE A 573 -7.39 22.02 1.76
C ILE A 573 -7.04 22.70 0.43
N ASN A 574 -7.25 22.05 -0.70
CA ASN A 574 -6.39 22.18 -1.88
C ASN A 574 -7.07 22.81 -3.08
N ASP A 575 -6.38 22.82 -4.22
CA ASP A 575 -6.95 23.22 -5.49
C ASP A 575 -6.66 22.29 -6.67
N GLY A 576 -5.63 21.44 -6.64
CA GLY A 576 -5.59 20.22 -7.44
C GLY A 576 -4.56 20.19 -8.54
N ASN A 577 -4.64 21.21 -9.36
CA ASN A 577 -3.71 21.68 -10.39
C ASN A 577 -2.24 21.81 -9.94
N GLY A 578 -1.97 21.44 -8.71
CA GLY A 578 -0.81 21.86 -8.01
C GLY A 578 -0.90 23.24 -7.44
N THR A 579 -1.90 23.49 -6.59
CA THR A 579 -1.81 24.42 -5.47
C THR A 579 -2.61 23.88 -4.29
N PHE A 580 -2.19 24.23 -3.08
CA PHE A 580 -3.03 24.04 -1.91
C PHE A 580 -3.53 25.41 -1.42
N GLN A 581 -4.66 25.46 -0.73
CA GLN A 581 -5.19 26.69 -0.13
C GLN A 581 -4.45 27.09 1.15
N ASN A 582 -5.16 27.19 2.29
CA ASN A 582 -4.62 27.72 3.55
C ASN A 582 -4.86 26.80 4.77
N GLN A 583 -3.82 26.75 5.59
CA GLN A 583 -3.79 26.17 6.94
C GLN A 583 -4.74 26.88 7.92
N ILE A 584 -5.24 26.17 8.93
CA ILE A 584 -5.96 26.69 10.14
C ILE A 584 -5.35 26.04 11.41
N LYS A 585 -5.57 26.45 12.66
CA LYS A 585 -4.93 25.83 13.88
C LYS A 585 -5.79 26.09 15.14
N TYR A 586 -5.48 25.51 16.31
CA TYR A 586 -5.64 26.14 17.67
C TYR A 586 -4.29 26.17 18.43
N ALA A 587 -4.17 25.80 19.72
CA ALA A 587 -2.90 25.60 20.46
C ALA A 587 -3.08 24.68 21.71
N THR A 588 -2.14 23.77 22.06
CA THR A 588 -2.25 22.93 23.29
C THR A 588 -1.04 22.81 24.24
N GLY A 589 0.13 22.32 23.80
CA GLY A 589 1.02 21.55 24.71
C GLY A 589 2.53 21.83 24.56
N VAL A 590 3.40 20.81 24.41
CA VAL A 590 4.88 21.01 24.32
C VAL A 590 5.66 20.27 23.17
N ASN A 591 5.56 20.84 21.96
CA ASN A 591 6.43 20.73 20.77
C ASN A 591 6.39 19.55 19.71
N PRO A 592 5.40 19.29 18.81
CA PRO A 592 5.11 18.17 17.81
C PRO A 592 6.02 17.59 16.69
N VAL A 593 5.55 16.53 15.98
CA VAL A 593 6.19 15.80 14.82
C VAL A 593 5.31 14.83 14.00
N ALA A 594 4.35 13.98 14.48
CA ALA A 594 3.93 12.67 13.88
C ALA A 594 2.44 12.15 14.01
N ILE A 595 1.87 11.19 13.21
CA ILE A 595 0.43 10.77 13.00
C ILE A 595 0.20 9.19 13.07
N THR A 596 -0.98 8.53 12.96
CA THR A 596 -1.17 7.10 12.44
C THR A 596 -2.28 7.17 11.43
N SER A 597 -2.79 6.07 10.93
CA SER A 597 -3.79 6.11 9.91
C SER A 597 -5.07 5.30 10.11
N ALA A 598 -5.48 4.82 11.31
CA ALA A 598 -6.80 4.14 11.37
C ALA A 598 -7.67 3.98 12.69
N ASP A 599 -8.77 3.17 12.63
CA ASP A 599 -10.27 3.28 12.84
C ASP A 599 -11.06 3.26 14.21
N TYR A 600 -11.68 4.33 14.75
CA TYR A 600 -11.95 4.52 16.21
C TYR A 600 -13.31 5.09 16.78
N ASP A 601 -14.01 6.12 16.26
CA ASP A 601 -15.50 6.28 16.53
C ASP A 601 -16.34 5.47 15.58
N ASN A 602 -15.63 4.65 14.79
CA ASN A 602 -16.01 3.32 14.39
C ASN A 602 -17.06 3.27 13.27
N ASP A 603 -17.95 4.24 13.17
CA ASP A 603 -19.05 4.25 12.20
C ASP A 603 -18.81 4.89 10.78
N LYS A 604 -17.84 4.44 9.94
CA LYS A 604 -17.57 4.70 8.47
C LYS A 604 -16.74 5.90 7.87
N ARG A 605 -15.78 6.53 8.55
CA ARG A 605 -15.34 7.96 8.36
C ARG A 605 -14.01 8.25 9.16
N ILE A 606 -13.32 9.46 9.19
CA ILE A 606 -11.83 9.63 9.56
C ILE A 606 -11.34 10.90 10.39
N ASP A 607 -10.01 11.16 10.63
CA ASP A 607 -9.28 11.48 11.93
C ASP A 607 -7.94 12.31 11.94
N VAL A 608 -7.19 12.50 13.07
CA VAL A 608 -5.73 12.87 13.10
C VAL A 608 -4.86 12.38 14.32
N VAL A 609 -3.93 13.14 14.95
CA VAL A 609 -3.66 13.32 16.41
C VAL A 609 -2.49 14.29 16.70
N VAL A 610 -1.28 13.77 16.55
CA VAL A 610 0.01 14.35 16.87
C VAL A 610 0.27 14.70 18.36
N VAL A 611 1.54 14.59 18.76
CA VAL A 611 2.00 13.61 19.79
C VAL A 611 3.43 13.94 20.27
N ASN A 612 3.98 13.66 21.48
CA ASN A 612 4.54 14.77 22.34
C ASN A 612 5.91 14.98 23.14
N LYS A 613 6.58 16.17 23.29
CA LYS A 613 7.87 16.42 24.05
C LYS A 613 7.67 16.96 25.47
N GLY A 614 7.61 18.24 25.81
CA GLY A 614 7.77 18.62 27.24
C GLY A 614 6.64 18.30 28.27
N SER A 615 5.85 17.21 28.18
CA SER A 615 4.59 17.08 28.96
C SER A 615 4.04 15.72 29.52
N ASN A 616 4.47 14.53 29.08
CA ASN A 616 3.87 13.20 29.40
C ASN A 616 2.35 13.01 29.10
N THR A 617 1.83 13.19 27.87
CA THR A 617 0.39 13.12 27.50
C THR A 617 -0.03 12.58 26.06
N VAL A 618 -1.12 11.77 25.88
CA VAL A 618 -1.66 10.88 24.75
C VAL A 618 -3.10 11.30 24.23
N ALA A 619 -3.25 12.36 23.46
CA ALA A 619 -4.43 13.15 23.10
C ALA A 619 -5.54 12.75 22.06
N LEU A 620 -6.38 11.71 22.24
CA LEU A 620 -7.40 11.23 21.25
C LEU A 620 -8.35 12.19 20.42
N LEU A 621 -7.92 12.87 19.37
CA LEU A 621 -8.68 13.92 18.63
C LEU A 621 -10.08 13.64 17.92
N ARG A 622 -11.21 13.09 18.46
CA ARG A 622 -12.47 12.72 17.66
C ARG A 622 -12.81 13.59 16.41
N GLY A 623 -13.28 13.06 15.25
CA GLY A 623 -12.77 13.46 13.91
C GLY A 623 -13.68 13.77 12.71
N ASN A 624 -14.96 13.50 12.76
CA ASN A 624 -15.96 13.70 11.71
C ASN A 624 -15.75 13.42 10.16
N GLY A 625 -14.76 12.91 9.40
CA GLY A 625 -14.77 12.74 7.87
C GLY A 625 -15.16 13.84 6.76
N ASP A 626 -14.47 15.01 6.58
CA ASP A 626 -14.47 16.26 5.69
C ASP A 626 -13.53 17.36 6.29
N GLY A 627 -12.20 17.17 6.23
CA GLY A 627 -11.09 17.87 6.94
C GLY A 627 -11.03 18.63 8.33
N SER A 628 -12.02 18.95 9.20
CA SER A 628 -11.86 19.91 10.38
C SER A 628 -11.75 19.32 11.81
N CYS A 629 -12.07 20.01 12.96
CA CYS A 629 -11.78 19.58 14.39
C CYS A 629 -12.81 19.50 15.64
N ARG A 630 -13.08 18.35 16.40
CA ARG A 630 -13.96 18.13 17.65
C ARG A 630 -13.41 17.30 18.90
N GLY A 631 -13.41 17.83 20.15
CA GLY A 631 -13.14 17.09 21.43
C GLY A 631 -11.94 17.61 22.28
N ARG A 632 -11.59 17.05 23.48
CA ARG A 632 -10.25 17.14 24.18
C ARG A 632 -10.17 16.36 25.54
N MET A 633 -9.73 15.09 25.63
CA MET A 633 -9.44 14.38 26.93
C MET A 633 -8.11 13.55 27.12
N PRO A 634 -7.80 13.07 28.37
CA PRO A 634 -6.53 12.41 28.74
C PRO A 634 -6.41 11.36 29.90
N TYR A 635 -5.42 10.46 29.81
CA TYR A 635 -4.68 9.70 30.86
C TYR A 635 -3.21 10.23 31.09
N LYS A 636 -2.11 9.45 31.22
CA LYS A 636 -0.70 9.86 30.89
C LYS A 636 0.26 8.67 30.72
N LEU A 637 1.35 8.74 29.90
CA LEU A 637 2.40 7.70 29.85
C LEU A 637 3.63 7.93 30.77
N GLN A 638 4.28 6.82 31.11
CA GLN A 638 5.36 6.73 32.07
C GLN A 638 6.76 6.94 31.38
N LYS A 639 7.08 6.44 30.15
CA LYS A 639 8.29 6.58 29.22
C LYS A 639 7.95 7.53 28.08
N LYS A 640 8.94 8.32 27.64
CA LYS A 640 8.97 8.96 26.32
C LYS A 640 9.11 7.84 25.30
N ALA A 641 8.41 7.96 24.18
CA ALA A 641 8.00 6.86 23.34
C ALA A 641 7.67 7.35 21.88
N ASN A 642 8.56 7.57 20.86
CA ASN A 642 8.39 8.51 19.68
C ASN A 642 8.36 8.03 18.17
N TRP A 643 7.40 7.26 17.62
CA TRP A 643 7.23 6.99 16.16
C TRP A 643 5.73 6.87 15.69
N MET A 644 5.25 5.91 14.86
CA MET A 644 3.86 5.29 14.74
C MET A 644 3.66 4.30 13.54
N ALA A 645 2.64 3.38 13.58
CA ALA A 645 2.05 2.40 12.60
C ALA A 645 1.37 1.13 13.27
N THR A 646 0.48 0.34 12.60
CA THR A 646 -0.84 -0.18 13.15
C THR A 646 -1.54 -1.65 12.97
N GLY A 647 -1.34 -2.71 13.84
CA GLY A 647 -1.46 -4.24 13.60
C GLY A 647 -1.91 -5.39 14.69
N ASP A 648 -2.88 -6.32 14.54
CA ASP A 648 -3.74 -7.03 15.59
C ASP A 648 -3.15 -7.86 16.74
N LEU A 649 -2.43 -7.28 17.67
CA LEU A 649 -1.96 -8.01 18.84
C LEU A 649 -2.92 -8.64 19.85
N ASN A 650 -4.26 -8.67 19.74
CA ASN A 650 -4.99 -9.76 20.42
C ASN A 650 -6.18 -10.44 19.76
N ASN A 651 -6.77 -9.91 18.68
CA ASN A 651 -7.73 -10.53 17.78
C ASN A 651 -9.10 -9.94 17.51
N ASP A 652 -10.07 -10.04 18.41
CA ASP A 652 -11.53 -9.81 18.29
C ASP A 652 -12.22 -8.75 17.29
N THR A 653 -11.65 -8.25 16.16
CA THR A 653 -12.09 -7.26 15.09
C THR A 653 -11.79 -5.70 15.11
N LYS A 654 -10.97 -5.10 15.99
CA LYS A 654 -10.68 -3.64 16.25
C LYS A 654 -9.28 -3.10 15.81
N LEU A 655 -8.32 -2.58 16.60
CA LEU A 655 -6.92 -2.07 16.27
C LEU A 655 -6.44 -1.06 17.37
N ASP A 656 -5.11 -0.91 17.60
CA ASP A 656 -4.60 -0.26 18.86
C ASP A 656 -3.10 -0.07 19.15
N LEU A 657 -2.68 0.57 20.22
CA LEU A 657 -1.41 1.31 20.30
C LEU A 657 -0.23 0.60 20.95
N ILE A 658 0.98 0.84 20.43
CA ILE A 658 2.19 0.34 21.08
C ILE A 658 3.42 1.29 20.82
N LEU A 659 4.39 1.39 21.77
CA LEU A 659 4.73 2.72 22.38
C LEU A 659 6.15 3.33 22.58
N THR A 660 7.17 2.73 23.22
CA THR A 660 8.65 2.97 22.99
C THR A 660 9.58 3.76 23.93
N ASP A 661 10.89 3.83 23.52
CA ASP A 661 12.15 4.16 24.23
C ASP A 661 13.34 4.76 23.39
N SER A 662 14.27 5.53 23.95
CA SER A 662 15.68 5.91 23.56
C SER A 662 16.59 6.40 24.75
N VAL A 663 16.30 6.15 26.06
CA VAL A 663 17.09 6.37 27.33
C VAL A 663 17.03 5.31 28.49
N ASP A 664 16.01 4.48 28.87
CA ASP A 664 16.20 3.51 30.04
C ASP A 664 15.40 2.18 30.23
N HIS A 665 15.74 1.41 31.28
CA HIS A 665 15.44 0.00 31.60
C HIS A 665 13.97 -0.32 31.95
N SER A 666 13.10 -0.26 30.94
CA SER A 666 11.69 -0.77 30.89
C SER A 666 11.11 -0.48 29.48
N ILE A 667 9.90 -0.96 29.09
CA ILE A 667 8.97 -0.11 28.34
C ILE A 667 7.53 0.06 28.86
N THR A 668 6.55 -0.73 28.38
CA THR A 668 5.08 -0.50 28.51
C THR A 668 4.13 -1.69 28.14
N ILE A 669 2.79 -1.54 28.30
CA ILE A 669 1.67 -2.14 27.52
C ILE A 669 0.52 -1.06 27.16
N LEU A 670 -0.41 -1.14 26.12
CA LEU A 670 -1.73 -0.40 25.93
C LEU A 670 -2.63 -0.90 24.74
N LEU A 671 -3.87 -1.40 24.94
CA LEU A 671 -4.69 -2.03 23.87
C LEU A 671 -6.26 -1.91 23.60
N GLY A 672 -6.68 -2.01 22.35
CA GLY A 672 -7.92 -1.55 21.68
C GLY A 672 -9.23 -2.04 22.24
N ASN A 673 -10.35 -1.50 21.73
CA ASN A 673 -11.66 -1.81 22.35
C ASN A 673 -12.97 -1.20 21.81
N GLY A 674 -13.01 -0.32 20.82
CA GLY A 674 -14.28 -0.17 20.06
C GLY A 674 -14.96 1.18 20.02
N TYR A 675 -14.48 2.13 20.81
CA TYR A 675 -15.10 3.46 20.93
C TYR A 675 -14.06 4.56 21.24
N GLY A 676 -12.79 4.18 21.16
CA GLY A 676 -11.64 5.05 21.39
C GLY A 676 -10.88 4.94 22.71
N ILE A 677 -11.39 4.30 23.76
CA ILE A 677 -10.87 4.48 25.12
C ILE A 677 -9.64 3.58 25.38
N PHE A 678 -8.74 3.99 26.28
CA PHE A 678 -7.55 3.26 26.73
C PHE A 678 -7.45 3.27 28.26
N GLN A 679 -6.97 2.20 28.90
CA GLN A 679 -6.07 2.33 30.05
C GLN A 679 -4.75 1.53 29.93
N SER A 680 -4.47 0.59 30.81
CA SER A 680 -3.17 0.18 31.40
C SER A 680 -1.95 -0.16 30.51
N GLU A 681 -0.86 -0.51 31.22
CA GLU A 681 0.42 -0.99 30.72
C GLU A 681 1.04 -2.12 31.58
N ILE A 682 2.03 -2.84 31.04
CA ILE A 682 3.19 -3.47 31.75
C ILE A 682 4.45 -2.96 31.05
N VAL A 683 5.39 -3.79 30.60
CA VAL A 683 6.76 -3.53 30.11
C VAL A 683 7.32 -4.91 29.67
N GLN A 684 8.11 -5.03 28.60
CA GLN A 684 9.07 -6.14 28.38
C GLN A 684 10.44 -5.54 27.97
N GLN A 685 11.48 -6.38 27.75
CA GLN A 685 12.85 -5.89 27.64
C GLN A 685 13.86 -6.57 26.65
N ILE A 686 13.85 -6.33 25.33
CA ILE A 686 15.02 -6.77 24.52
C ILE A 686 16.40 -6.19 24.94
N TYR A 687 17.53 -6.92 24.75
CA TYR A 687 18.90 -6.44 25.04
C TYR A 687 19.25 -5.12 24.30
N SER A 688 18.37 -4.58 23.42
CA SER A 688 18.35 -3.29 22.65
C SER A 688 17.06 -2.46 22.78
N LEU A 689 17.04 -1.29 23.36
CA LEU A 689 17.52 -0.14 22.61
C LEU A 689 17.62 -0.33 21.04
N PRO A 690 16.59 -0.22 20.14
CA PRO A 690 16.58 -0.83 18.77
C PRO A 690 16.27 0.01 17.49
N HIS A 691 16.60 -0.44 16.25
CA HIS A 691 16.29 0.26 14.95
C HIS A 691 15.07 -0.29 14.12
N PHE A 692 14.53 -1.55 14.07
CA PHE A 692 13.07 -1.83 13.70
C PHE A 692 12.27 -2.89 14.68
N VAL A 693 11.29 -3.81 14.36
CA VAL A 693 9.87 -4.34 14.84
C VAL A 693 8.34 -4.23 14.19
N VAL A 694 7.85 -3.89 12.94
CA VAL A 694 6.52 -4.22 12.24
C VAL A 694 6.22 -5.74 12.32
N VAL A 695 5.33 -6.24 11.47
CA VAL A 695 4.29 -7.18 11.78
C VAL A 695 3.57 -7.60 10.47
N HIS A 696 4.02 -7.34 9.23
CA HIS A 696 3.36 -8.04 8.10
C HIS A 696 3.71 -9.54 8.20
N ASP A 697 2.76 -10.38 7.82
CA ASP A 697 2.53 -11.80 8.13
C ASP A 697 3.72 -12.81 8.13
N LEU A 698 4.84 -12.65 8.88
CA LEU A 698 5.99 -13.59 8.96
C LEU A 698 5.75 -15.11 8.89
N ASN A 699 4.55 -15.72 8.88
CA ASN A 699 4.40 -17.10 8.41
C ASN A 699 3.09 -17.54 7.58
N ASN A 700 2.34 -16.89 6.69
CA ASN A 700 1.30 -17.55 5.80
C ASN A 700 0.04 -18.41 6.29
N ASP A 701 -0.03 -19.20 7.41
CA ASP A 701 -1.26 -19.98 7.89
C ASP A 701 -1.91 -19.77 9.35
N MET A 702 -1.63 -18.74 10.20
CA MET A 702 -2.59 -17.70 10.76
C MET A 702 -2.29 -17.06 12.19
N MET A 703 -1.35 -16.09 12.36
CA MET A 703 -1.14 -15.16 13.54
C MET A 703 -0.02 -14.12 13.27
N LEU A 704 -0.14 -12.79 13.24
CA LEU A 704 1.04 -11.89 13.02
C LEU A 704 1.89 -11.73 14.34
N ASP A 705 3.08 -11.09 14.34
CA ASP A 705 3.90 -10.69 15.51
C ASP A 705 4.95 -9.56 15.27
N LEU A 706 6.26 -9.64 15.58
CA LEU A 706 7.21 -8.53 15.32
C LEU A 706 8.69 -8.85 15.02
N ALA A 707 9.53 -8.00 14.38
CA ALA A 707 10.97 -8.29 14.05
C ALA A 707 12.04 -7.12 13.98
N ILE A 708 13.20 -7.14 14.68
CA ILE A 708 13.81 -5.90 15.30
C ILE A 708 15.04 -5.13 14.69
N VAL A 709 15.72 -5.62 13.68
CA VAL A 709 16.97 -5.11 13.09
C VAL A 709 17.36 -3.56 13.12
N ASN A 710 18.22 -3.07 14.04
CA ASN A 710 19.63 -2.62 13.73
C ASN A 710 20.15 -1.16 13.69
N TYR A 711 20.72 -0.71 14.85
CA TYR A 711 22.00 0.03 15.07
C TYR A 711 23.28 -0.87 14.99
N HIS A 712 24.30 -0.83 15.86
CA HIS A 712 25.67 -1.36 15.60
C HIS A 712 26.49 -2.21 16.67
N THR A 713 26.45 -3.55 16.91
CA THR A 713 27.60 -4.35 17.54
C THR A 713 27.83 -5.83 17.13
N ASP A 714 26.84 -6.58 16.62
CA ASP A 714 26.97 -8.01 16.25
C ASP A 714 26.26 -8.39 14.91
N GLY A 715 25.18 -9.19 14.88
CA GLY A 715 24.93 -10.26 13.88
C GLY A 715 23.84 -10.44 12.73
N ILE A 716 22.89 -11.42 12.85
CA ILE A 716 21.58 -11.68 12.10
C ILE A 716 20.70 -12.72 12.86
N SER A 717 19.34 -12.80 12.65
CA SER A 717 18.29 -13.31 13.58
C SER A 717 17.11 -14.14 13.01
N VAL A 718 16.29 -14.81 13.88
CA VAL A 718 14.85 -15.25 13.74
C VAL A 718 14.33 -16.16 14.92
N LEU A 719 13.03 -16.08 15.33
CA LEU A 719 12.43 -16.43 16.68
C LEU A 719 10.97 -17.07 16.72
N LEU A 720 9.94 -16.40 17.33
CA LEU A 720 8.44 -16.53 17.28
C LEU A 720 7.66 -15.56 18.25
N GLY A 721 6.37 -15.23 17.99
CA GLY A 721 5.42 -14.38 18.77
C GLY A 721 3.93 -14.80 18.68
N ASN A 722 3.70 -16.11 18.79
CA ASN A 722 2.44 -16.84 18.67
C ASN A 722 1.25 -16.37 19.54
N GLY A 723 0.70 -15.19 19.22
CA GLY A 723 -0.60 -14.69 19.64
C GLY A 723 -0.79 -14.39 21.13
N ASP A 724 -1.94 -13.76 21.41
CA ASP A 724 -2.46 -13.26 22.69
C ASP A 724 -2.29 -11.77 23.02
N GLY A 725 -1.31 -11.01 22.53
CA GLY A 725 0.04 -11.30 22.05
C GLY A 725 1.14 -10.67 22.91
N THR A 726 1.89 -11.52 23.65
CA THR A 726 2.89 -11.08 24.65
C THR A 726 4.40 -11.29 24.35
N PHE A 727 4.84 -12.18 23.43
CA PHE A 727 6.20 -12.25 22.76
C PHE A 727 7.47 -12.96 23.36
N GLN A 728 8.73 -12.71 22.86
CA GLN A 728 9.98 -13.57 23.03
C GLN A 728 11.41 -12.92 22.75
N ASN A 729 12.51 -13.70 22.51
CA ASN A 729 13.98 -13.31 22.42
C ASN A 729 14.86 -14.06 21.31
N GLY A 730 16.03 -13.54 20.80
CA GLY A 730 16.94 -13.94 19.60
C GLY A 730 18.23 -14.89 19.75
N SER A 731 19.46 -14.76 19.06
CA SER A 731 20.89 -15.44 19.19
C SER A 731 22.19 -14.94 18.31
N GLN A 732 23.24 -15.58 17.62
CA GLN A 732 24.33 -14.92 16.67
C GLN A 732 25.51 -15.75 15.87
N PHE A 733 26.44 -15.15 14.97
CA PHE A 733 27.01 -15.59 13.48
C PHE A 733 28.68 -15.18 13.40
N ALA A 734 29.47 -14.80 12.28
CA ALA A 734 30.39 -13.64 11.83
C ALA A 734 30.09 -12.94 10.38
N THR A 735 30.09 -11.57 10.12
CA THR A 735 29.78 -10.76 8.82
C THR A 735 30.37 -9.29 8.51
N SER A 736 29.67 -8.21 7.96
CA SER A 736 30.13 -6.78 7.57
C SER A 736 29.13 -5.70 6.91
N SER A 737 29.29 -4.34 7.15
CA SER A 737 28.75 -2.92 6.84
C SER A 737 27.35 -2.27 7.13
N ARG A 738 26.87 -2.49 8.36
CA ARG A 738 25.75 -1.96 9.19
C ARG A 738 24.38 -2.58 8.88
N PRO A 739 23.62 -3.12 9.87
CA PRO A 739 22.31 -3.74 9.68
C PRO A 739 21.23 -2.68 9.50
N SER A 740 19.96 -3.12 9.54
CA SER A 740 18.70 -2.38 9.35
C SER A 740 17.69 -3.13 8.44
N SER A 741 17.33 -2.72 7.22
CA SER A 741 15.91 -2.79 6.80
C SER A 741 15.37 -3.05 5.39
N VAL A 742 14.12 -3.50 5.24
CA VAL A 742 13.89 -4.93 5.12
C VAL A 742 13.42 -5.29 3.73
N VAL A 743 12.71 -6.39 3.53
CA VAL A 743 11.71 -6.57 2.49
C VAL A 743 10.78 -7.74 2.88
N VAL A 744 9.58 -7.95 2.33
CA VAL A 744 8.43 -8.52 3.08
C VAL A 744 7.28 -9.21 2.34
N ASP A 745 6.81 -8.65 1.23
CA ASP A 745 5.71 -9.25 0.47
C ASP A 745 6.30 -9.73 -0.85
N ASP A 746 5.61 -9.68 -1.97
CA ASP A 746 5.70 -10.82 -2.84
C ASP A 746 6.96 -10.91 -3.79
N PHE A 747 8.13 -11.52 -3.38
CA PHE A 747 9.52 -11.20 -3.85
C PHE A 747 10.72 -12.04 -4.61
N ASN A 748 10.58 -13.11 -5.46
CA ASN A 748 11.26 -13.85 -6.64
C ASN A 748 10.61 -15.09 -7.54
N ASN A 749 9.27 -15.36 -7.62
CA ASN A 749 8.25 -16.52 -7.77
C ASN A 749 8.05 -17.85 -6.90
N ASP A 750 7.38 -17.83 -5.69
CA ASP A 750 6.93 -19.01 -4.86
C ASP A 750 6.01 -18.97 -3.55
N ASN A 751 5.80 -17.89 -2.76
CA ASN A 751 5.05 -17.77 -1.46
C ASN A 751 5.85 -18.17 -0.17
N ILE A 752 7.20 -18.19 -0.21
CA ILE A 752 8.09 -18.87 0.79
C ILE A 752 9.44 -18.14 1.14
N PRO A 753 9.57 -17.23 2.09
CA PRO A 753 10.08 -15.85 1.78
C PRO A 753 11.63 -15.39 1.45
N ASP A 754 11.97 -14.46 0.43
CA ASP A 754 12.91 -13.16 0.15
C ASP A 754 12.77 -11.48 0.71
N LEU A 755 13.09 -10.59 1.87
CA LEU A 755 13.80 -10.33 3.40
C LEU A 755 15.31 -10.82 4.00
N ALA A 756 16.69 -10.62 3.83
CA ALA A 756 17.98 -9.91 3.31
C ALA A 756 18.99 -9.05 4.18
N VAL A 757 19.48 -7.85 3.73
CA VAL A 757 20.36 -6.83 4.42
C VAL A 757 21.12 -5.91 3.44
N THR A 758 20.94 -4.57 3.48
CA THR A 758 21.75 -3.65 2.63
C THR A 758 23.20 -3.56 3.14
N ASN A 759 23.63 -2.39 3.65
CA ASN A 759 24.88 -2.11 4.37
C ASN A 759 25.22 -0.60 4.33
N LEU A 760 24.55 0.31 5.06
CA LEU A 760 24.82 1.75 4.92
C LEU A 760 26.12 2.24 5.60
N GLY A 761 27.11 1.37 5.76
CA GLY A 761 28.55 1.65 5.91
C GLY A 761 29.38 1.16 4.71
N ALA A 762 28.73 0.90 3.58
CA ALA A 762 29.32 0.33 2.38
C ALA A 762 29.11 1.06 1.06
N HIS A 763 27.90 1.33 0.55
CA HIS A 763 27.70 1.90 -0.80
C HIS A 763 26.49 1.31 -1.64
N ASN A 764 26.32 -0.03 -1.85
CA ASN A 764 25.45 -0.76 -2.86
C ASN A 764 23.92 -1.16 -2.69
N ILE A 765 23.48 -2.37 -3.13
CA ILE A 765 22.25 -2.90 -3.84
C ILE A 765 22.14 -4.47 -3.88
N SER A 766 21.04 -5.23 -3.50
CA SER A 766 20.45 -6.46 -4.22
C SER A 766 19.83 -7.85 -3.67
N VAL A 767 19.31 -8.21 -2.44
CA VAL A 767 18.70 -9.55 -1.93
C VAL A 767 19.62 -10.63 -1.23
N LEU A 768 19.26 -11.85 -0.73
CA LEU A 768 20.21 -12.76 -0.01
C LEU A 768 20.24 -14.32 -0.06
N LEU A 769 19.32 -15.17 -0.52
CA LEU A 769 19.34 -16.65 -0.38
C LEU A 769 18.80 -17.29 0.98
N GLY A 770 17.68 -18.10 1.17
CA GLY A 770 17.00 -18.83 2.37
C GLY A 770 15.67 -19.78 2.24
N ASN A 771 14.73 -20.04 3.25
CA ASN A 771 13.81 -21.25 3.34
C ASN A 771 12.40 -21.37 4.08
N GLY A 772 11.75 -20.40 4.74
CA GLY A 772 10.41 -20.63 5.39
C GLY A 772 10.34 -21.46 6.71
N ASN A 773 10.78 -20.84 7.82
CA ASN A 773 10.56 -21.16 9.25
C ASN A 773 11.42 -20.22 10.15
N GLY A 774 12.47 -19.66 9.49
CA GLY A 774 13.59 -18.87 10.01
C GLY A 774 15.03 -19.36 9.66
N SER A 775 15.59 -19.34 8.39
CA SER A 775 16.86 -20.10 8.02
C SER A 775 18.01 -19.78 6.93
N PHE A 776 18.04 -19.00 5.80
CA PHE A 776 19.32 -18.59 5.05
C PHE A 776 19.95 -19.62 3.99
N GLN A 777 20.87 -19.22 3.04
CA GLN A 777 21.67 -20.00 2.01
C GLN A 777 23.26 -19.61 1.89
N THR A 778 23.93 -18.67 2.67
CA THR A 778 25.41 -18.22 2.91
C THR A 778 26.26 -17.01 2.22
N HIS A 779 26.29 -15.69 2.66
CA HIS A 779 26.92 -14.34 2.11
C HIS A 779 26.16 -12.99 1.28
N LYS A 780 25.87 -12.42 -0.05
CA LYS A 780 26.24 -12.23 -1.62
C LYS A 780 26.30 -10.77 -2.30
N THR A 781 25.85 -10.42 -3.57
CA THR A 781 26.42 -9.27 -4.41
C THR A 781 25.65 -8.38 -5.50
N PHE A 782 25.75 -6.99 -5.52
CA PHE A 782 25.66 -6.02 -6.73
C PHE A 782 26.09 -4.45 -6.63
N LYS A 783 25.24 -3.36 -6.84
CA LYS A 783 25.64 -1.88 -7.05
C LYS A 783 24.54 -0.75 -6.80
N CYS A 784 24.85 0.56 -6.46
CA CYS A 784 23.89 1.69 -6.07
C CYS A 784 24.30 3.22 -6.20
N GLY A 785 23.43 4.18 -5.74
CA GLY A 785 23.34 5.69 -5.82
C GLY A 785 23.99 6.67 -4.81
N ALA A 786 23.24 7.58 -4.13
CA ALA A 786 23.70 8.28 -2.91
C ALA A 786 22.63 8.26 -1.74
N SER A 787 22.95 8.49 -0.45
CA SER A 787 22.65 7.55 0.69
C SER A 787 21.31 6.88 0.75
N PRO A 788 21.26 5.59 1.13
CA PRO A 788 20.05 4.90 1.63
C PRO A 788 19.61 4.74 3.11
N ASN A 789 18.71 3.75 3.44
CA ASN A 789 17.21 3.75 3.57
C ASN A 789 16.48 2.86 2.44
N PHE A 790 15.16 2.64 2.11
CA PHE A 790 13.77 3.15 2.41
C PHE A 790 12.38 2.36 1.98
N VAL A 791 11.82 1.17 2.44
CA VAL A 791 10.94 0.07 1.79
C VAL A 791 9.42 -0.39 2.17
N ILE A 792 8.37 -0.50 1.29
CA ILE A 792 7.00 -1.25 1.24
C ILE A 792 6.03 -0.80 0.06
N SER A 793 5.17 -1.61 -0.65
CA SER A 793 5.04 -1.98 -2.14
C SER A 793 3.85 -1.69 -3.13
N VAL A 794 4.08 -1.87 -4.47
CA VAL A 794 3.05 -2.00 -5.60
C VAL A 794 3.48 -2.65 -6.93
N ASP A 795 2.63 -3.42 -7.65
CA ASP A 795 2.90 -3.90 -9.05
C ASP A 795 2.40 -2.92 -10.09
N LEU A 796 3.27 -2.56 -11.04
CA LEU A 796 3.11 -1.26 -11.68
C LEU A 796 3.37 -1.16 -13.19
N ASN A 797 4.14 -2.06 -13.81
CA ASN A 797 3.80 -2.42 -15.20
C ASN A 797 2.51 -3.26 -15.27
N HIS A 798 2.00 -3.69 -14.12
CA HIS A 798 0.91 -4.63 -13.96
C HIS A 798 1.24 -6.03 -14.52
N ASP A 799 2.46 -6.53 -14.23
CA ASP A 799 2.93 -7.87 -14.58
C ASP A 799 2.86 -8.93 -13.46
N GLN A 800 2.30 -8.58 -12.29
CA GLN A 800 2.02 -9.45 -11.12
C GLN A 800 3.26 -9.95 -10.39
N ILE A 801 4.25 -9.08 -10.37
CA ILE A 801 5.56 -9.30 -9.80
C ILE A 801 5.90 -7.85 -9.40
N MET A 802 5.58 -7.47 -8.15
CA MET A 802 5.38 -6.08 -7.69
C MET A 802 6.69 -5.35 -7.40
N ASP A 803 6.59 -4.18 -6.76
CA ASP A 803 7.68 -3.23 -6.76
C ASP A 803 8.03 -2.58 -5.42
N LEU A 804 9.26 -2.05 -5.44
CA LEU A 804 9.94 -1.21 -4.48
C LEU A 804 9.96 0.16 -5.13
N VAL A 805 9.94 1.21 -4.30
CA VAL A 805 10.79 2.40 -4.43
C VAL A 805 11.66 2.59 -3.24
N VAL A 806 11.51 3.63 -2.39
CA VAL A 806 12.47 4.32 -1.51
C VAL A 806 12.52 5.78 -2.18
N ALA A 807 12.46 6.92 -1.42
CA ALA A 807 12.63 8.46 -1.36
C ALA A 807 13.76 9.56 -1.81
N ASN A 808 14.82 9.96 -1.04
CA ASN A 808 16.27 10.33 -1.38
C ASN A 808 17.19 11.36 -0.64
N LEU A 809 18.55 11.19 -0.76
CA LEU A 809 19.64 11.64 0.14
C LEU A 809 20.96 12.25 -0.41
N GLY A 810 21.93 11.50 -0.89
CA GLY A 810 23.33 11.98 -0.86
C GLY A 810 23.73 12.99 -1.93
N ASP A 811 22.97 13.09 -3.02
CA ASP A 811 23.22 13.87 -4.21
C ASP A 811 21.91 14.13 -5.00
N HIS A 812 21.41 15.35 -5.07
CA HIS A 812 19.98 15.57 -4.90
C HIS A 812 18.80 14.99 -5.84
N THR A 813 18.41 13.68 -5.94
CA THR A 813 17.47 13.04 -6.99
C THR A 813 16.43 11.82 -6.74
N ILE A 814 15.79 11.10 -7.76
CA ILE A 814 15.05 9.74 -7.67
C ILE A 814 15.48 8.51 -8.53
N SER A 815 14.95 7.29 -8.21
CA SER A 815 15.38 5.94 -8.53
C SER A 815 14.39 4.76 -8.63
N ILE A 816 14.75 3.62 -9.31
CA ILE A 816 13.94 2.64 -10.13
C ILE A 816 14.45 1.20 -10.62
N LEU A 817 14.05 -0.04 -10.17
CA LEU A 817 14.63 -1.40 -10.53
C LEU A 817 13.73 -2.57 -11.16
N PHE A 818 13.41 -2.71 -12.48
CA PHE A 818 12.58 -3.83 -13.12
C PHE A 818 13.00 -5.23 -12.48
N GLY A 819 12.13 -6.02 -11.81
CA GLY A 819 12.48 -7.24 -10.99
C GLY A 819 12.39 -8.61 -11.72
N TRP A 820 12.42 -9.79 -11.10
CA TRP A 820 12.07 -11.05 -11.81
C TRP A 820 11.51 -12.16 -10.91
N GLU A 821 10.73 -13.04 -11.55
CA GLU A 821 10.52 -14.50 -11.31
C GLU A 821 11.78 -15.38 -11.01
N ASN A 822 12.91 -14.81 -10.56
CA ASN A 822 14.08 -15.57 -10.10
C ASN A 822 14.87 -14.91 -8.97
N GLY A 823 14.69 -13.61 -8.74
CA GLY A 823 15.27 -12.97 -7.57
C GLY A 823 16.41 -12.04 -7.93
N ALA A 824 16.24 -11.16 -8.93
CA ALA A 824 17.37 -10.51 -9.59
C ALA A 824 17.09 -9.26 -10.49
N PHE A 825 18.13 -8.83 -11.25
CA PHE A 825 18.41 -7.42 -11.57
C PHE A 825 19.40 -7.01 -12.74
N ARG A 826 19.40 -5.75 -13.26
CA ARG A 826 20.18 -5.14 -14.41
C ARG A 826 20.73 -3.68 -14.40
N ALA A 827 19.93 -2.65 -14.75
CA ALA A 827 20.48 -1.31 -15.10
C ALA A 827 19.52 -0.13 -14.96
N GLN A 828 20.06 0.96 -14.38
CA GLN A 828 19.38 2.01 -13.62
C GLN A 828 18.92 3.29 -14.42
N VAL A 829 17.64 3.72 -14.31
CA VAL A 829 16.88 4.77 -15.10
C VAL A 829 16.75 6.30 -14.68
N LYS A 830 17.45 6.81 -13.64
CA LYS A 830 17.55 8.15 -12.92
C LYS A 830 16.63 9.38 -13.15
N TYR A 831 16.20 10.13 -12.08
CA TYR A 831 15.14 11.17 -12.20
C TYR A 831 15.22 12.53 -11.40
N ASP A 832 15.18 13.66 -12.15
CA ASP A 832 15.24 15.16 -11.96
C ASP A 832 14.54 15.98 -10.84
N VAL A 833 14.43 15.52 -9.59
CA VAL A 833 13.84 16.26 -8.44
C VAL A 833 14.56 17.51 -7.84
N ASP A 834 14.43 17.73 -6.52
CA ASP A 834 14.85 18.84 -5.68
C ASP A 834 15.18 18.29 -4.25
N ARG A 835 16.34 18.56 -3.60
CA ARG A 835 16.80 18.06 -2.24
C ARG A 835 15.76 17.33 -1.33
N GLU A 836 16.12 16.13 -0.78
CA GLU A 836 16.05 15.73 0.65
C GLU A 836 15.39 14.50 1.42
N PRO A 837 14.28 13.86 1.02
CA PRO A 837 13.31 12.89 1.67
C PRO A 837 13.46 11.77 2.81
N SER A 838 12.62 10.70 2.84
CA SER A 838 12.55 9.41 3.66
C SER A 838 11.49 8.32 3.24
N HIS A 839 10.21 8.13 3.64
CA HIS A 839 9.30 7.03 3.12
C HIS A 839 8.65 7.16 1.73
N VAL A 840 7.74 6.28 1.28
CA VAL A 840 6.87 6.39 0.09
C VAL A 840 5.62 5.41 0.20
N MET A 841 4.64 5.34 -0.72
CA MET A 841 3.29 4.68 -0.66
C MET A 841 2.55 4.78 -2.02
N SER A 842 1.58 3.89 -2.34
CA SER A 842 0.77 3.93 -3.58
C SER A 842 -0.74 3.67 -3.40
N GLY A 843 -1.39 3.40 -4.53
CA GLY A 843 -2.81 3.53 -4.91
C GLY A 843 -2.87 3.92 -6.40
N ASP A 844 -4.06 4.23 -6.93
CA ASP A 844 -4.30 4.95 -8.20
C ASP A 844 -5.19 6.15 -7.87
N PHE A 845 -4.76 7.34 -8.26
CA PHE A 845 -5.14 8.52 -7.49
C PHE A 845 -6.01 9.53 -8.24
N ASN A 846 -5.85 9.63 -9.57
CA ASN A 846 -6.86 10.14 -10.52
C ASN A 846 -7.99 9.18 -10.76
N ASN A 847 -7.82 7.91 -10.38
CA ASN A 847 -8.72 6.87 -10.82
C ASN A 847 -8.60 6.60 -12.35
N ASP A 848 -7.41 6.68 -12.99
CA ASP A 848 -7.24 6.19 -14.40
C ASP A 848 -6.76 4.73 -14.51
N ASN A 849 -6.63 4.05 -13.36
CA ASN A 849 -6.40 2.61 -13.18
C ASN A 849 -4.97 2.19 -13.53
N LYS A 850 -3.99 3.00 -13.13
CA LYS A 850 -2.56 2.70 -13.13
C LYS A 850 -1.97 3.30 -11.83
N MET A 851 -1.01 2.63 -11.17
CA MET A 851 -0.64 3.01 -9.78
C MET A 851 0.39 4.15 -9.68
N ASP A 852 0.51 4.76 -8.49
CA ASP A 852 1.24 6.01 -8.29
C ASP A 852 2.09 6.18 -6.98
N ILE A 853 2.96 7.22 -6.91
CA ILE A 853 3.70 7.77 -5.73
C ILE A 853 3.63 9.27 -5.75
N ALA A 854 4.10 9.88 -4.68
CA ALA A 854 5.18 10.80 -4.88
C ALA A 854 6.09 10.88 -3.70
N VAL A 855 7.33 10.50 -3.75
CA VAL A 855 8.19 10.25 -2.59
C VAL A 855 8.69 11.49 -1.86
N VAL A 856 7.91 12.58 -1.83
CA VAL A 856 7.89 13.87 -1.09
C VAL A 856 9.37 14.56 -0.99
N GLY A 857 9.69 15.88 -0.91
CA GLY A 857 11.08 16.49 -1.12
C GLY A 857 11.71 17.61 -0.19
N ARG A 858 12.76 17.39 0.65
CA ARG A 858 13.03 18.17 1.91
C ARG A 858 14.10 19.24 2.13
N LEU A 859 14.10 20.40 1.46
CA LEU A 859 14.81 21.59 1.99
C LEU A 859 14.38 23.09 2.18
N SER A 860 13.53 23.89 1.54
CA SER A 860 12.59 23.83 0.42
C SER A 860 11.25 24.46 0.85
N HIS A 861 10.14 24.59 0.08
CA HIS A 861 8.89 25.13 0.70
C HIS A 861 7.43 24.66 0.21
N ASN A 862 7.06 23.44 -0.25
CA ASN A 862 5.91 23.14 -1.18
C ASN A 862 5.48 21.62 -1.55
N MET A 863 4.62 21.18 -2.51
CA MET A 863 4.33 19.70 -2.82
C MET A 863 4.15 19.31 -4.34
N GLN A 864 4.29 18.04 -4.84
CA GLN A 864 3.90 17.55 -6.20
C GLN A 864 3.80 16.01 -6.62
N VAL A 865 3.08 15.65 -7.73
CA VAL A 865 2.88 14.30 -8.41
C VAL A 865 2.88 14.18 -9.97
N LEU A 866 3.02 13.00 -10.62
CA LEU A 866 3.56 12.85 -12.00
C LEU A 866 2.57 12.60 -13.15
N PHE A 867 1.48 11.84 -12.94
CA PHE A 867 0.32 11.63 -13.85
C PHE A 867 0.08 10.49 -15.00
N GLY A 868 0.39 9.16 -15.04
CA GLY A 868 0.02 8.13 -16.07
C GLY A 868 0.66 6.69 -16.12
N ASP A 869 1.67 6.42 -16.98
CA ASP A 869 1.39 5.67 -18.23
C ASP A 869 1.22 4.12 -18.28
N GLY A 870 1.48 3.36 -17.21
CA GLY A 870 1.38 1.89 -17.15
C GLY A 870 2.48 1.10 -17.88
N ASN A 871 3.45 1.78 -18.49
CA ASN A 871 4.25 1.28 -19.61
C ASN A 871 5.67 1.85 -19.60
N MET A 872 6.42 1.53 -18.54
CA MET A 872 7.88 1.64 -18.53
C MET A 872 8.38 3.11 -18.51
N THR A 873 7.45 4.08 -18.41
CA THR A 873 7.71 5.47 -18.02
C THR A 873 6.59 6.12 -17.20
N LEU A 874 6.95 7.25 -16.60
CA LEU A 874 6.03 8.31 -16.16
C LEU A 874 6.22 9.58 -17.08
N SER A 875 5.63 10.80 -16.90
CA SER A 875 5.68 11.92 -17.91
C SER A 875 5.48 13.49 -17.65
N SER A 876 4.77 14.15 -16.69
CA SER A 876 4.75 15.67 -16.61
C SER A 876 4.53 16.44 -15.26
N ARG A 877 5.19 17.62 -15.03
CA ARG A 877 5.27 18.43 -13.75
C ARG A 877 4.33 19.69 -13.58
N LYS A 878 3.00 19.58 -13.49
CA LYS A 878 2.21 20.28 -12.40
C LYS A 878 2.14 19.68 -10.79
N ARG A 879 2.11 21.08 -10.34
CA ARG A 879 2.45 22.13 -9.23
C ARG A 879 2.45 22.39 -7.60
N TYR A 880 1.90 21.69 -6.56
CA TYR A 880 1.45 22.20 -5.15
C TYR A 880 2.26 23.00 -4.07
N GLY A 881 1.70 23.29 -2.85
CA GLY A 881 2.50 23.29 -1.59
C GLY A 881 1.99 23.86 -0.24
N THR A 882 2.78 23.70 0.85
CA THR A 882 2.57 24.19 2.26
C THR A 882 3.88 24.76 2.94
N SER A 883 3.79 25.27 4.19
CA SER A 883 4.79 25.56 5.29
C SER A 883 5.72 24.38 5.54
N SER A 884 6.52 24.45 6.57
CA SER A 884 7.38 23.45 7.14
C SER A 884 7.02 22.00 6.77
N SER A 885 7.97 21.34 6.17
CA SER A 885 8.56 20.07 6.47
C SER A 885 7.79 18.89 7.12
N PRO A 886 7.57 17.77 6.40
CA PRO A 886 7.03 16.51 6.93
C PRO A 886 7.66 15.11 6.63
N GLY A 887 8.25 14.33 7.54
CA GLY A 887 8.91 12.99 7.46
C GLY A 887 8.21 11.55 7.42
N PRO A 888 8.22 10.56 8.37
CA PRO A 888 7.83 9.09 8.14
C PRO A 888 6.35 8.50 8.17
N ALA A 889 6.04 7.26 7.63
CA ALA A 889 4.87 6.91 6.68
C ALA A 889 4.36 5.45 6.19
N ILE A 890 3.25 5.33 5.35
CA ILE A 890 2.71 4.39 4.22
C ILE A 890 1.27 4.89 3.74
N ALA A 891 0.38 4.21 2.91
CA ALA A 891 -0.96 4.68 2.34
C ALA A 891 -2.26 3.81 2.36
N TYR A 892 -3.46 4.42 2.10
CA TYR A 892 -4.83 3.82 1.94
C TYR A 892 -6.03 4.83 1.62
N ASP A 893 -7.33 4.40 1.63
CA ASP A 893 -8.59 5.19 1.52
C ASP A 893 -9.24 5.50 2.90
N PHE A 894 -9.19 6.78 3.32
CA PHE A 894 -9.69 7.30 4.59
C PHE A 894 -11.12 7.87 4.48
N ASN A 895 -12.00 7.22 3.75
CA ASN A 895 -13.38 7.20 4.24
C ASN A 895 -14.20 6.02 3.75
N LYS A 896 -13.73 5.39 2.68
CA LYS A 896 -14.36 4.30 1.95
C LYS A 896 -15.39 4.81 0.92
N ASP A 897 -15.05 5.88 0.17
CA ASP A 897 -15.71 6.22 -1.12
C ASP A 897 -14.89 5.86 -2.37
N GLY A 898 -13.75 5.18 -2.19
CA GLY A 898 -13.31 4.12 -3.09
C GLY A 898 -11.97 4.36 -3.79
N LYS A 899 -11.28 5.46 -3.50
CA LYS A 899 -9.93 5.75 -3.99
C LYS A 899 -9.10 6.31 -2.78
N THR A 900 -7.78 6.41 -2.87
CA THR A 900 -6.87 6.68 -1.71
C THR A 900 -6.92 8.18 -1.23
N ASP A 901 -6.36 8.66 -0.09
CA ASP A 901 -5.85 10.09 0.09
C ASP A 901 -4.46 10.14 0.77
N ILE A 902 -4.01 11.23 1.49
CA ILE A 902 -2.67 11.46 2.12
C ILE A 902 -2.50 12.09 3.60
N ALA A 903 -1.67 11.61 4.57
CA ALA A 903 -1.49 12.20 5.94
C ALA A 903 -0.04 12.35 6.42
N VAL A 904 0.51 13.53 6.80
CA VAL A 904 1.87 13.96 6.37
C VAL A 904 2.63 14.96 7.30
N LEU A 905 3.15 14.66 8.50
CA LEU A 905 3.55 15.53 9.67
C LEU A 905 4.77 16.54 9.81
N ASN A 906 5.40 17.07 10.93
CA ASN A 906 6.30 18.31 10.92
C ASN A 906 7.02 19.15 12.12
N LYS A 907 7.94 18.90 13.12
CA LYS A 907 8.65 19.82 14.15
C LYS A 907 8.51 21.45 14.17
N LEU A 908 7.97 22.28 13.25
CA LEU A 908 8.02 23.76 13.24
C LEU A 908 6.84 24.45 14.07
N SER A 909 5.67 24.89 13.56
CA SER A 909 4.65 25.72 14.28
C SER A 909 3.28 25.12 14.71
N SER A 910 3.24 23.83 14.93
CA SER A 910 2.06 22.96 15.11
C SER A 910 1.47 22.28 13.86
N VAL A 911 0.71 23.00 13.07
CA VAL A 911 0.25 22.96 11.66
C VAL A 911 0.38 21.85 10.51
N LEU A 912 -0.66 21.00 10.19
CA LEU A 912 -0.82 19.65 9.52
C LEU A 912 -1.93 19.20 8.43
N TYR A 913 -1.76 19.13 7.09
CA TYR A 913 -2.71 19.18 5.87
C TYR A 913 -3.70 18.08 5.31
N ILE A 914 -4.68 18.37 4.40
CA ILE A 914 -5.82 17.48 3.90
C ILE A 914 -6.50 17.91 2.56
N PHE A 915 -6.65 17.11 1.52
CA PHE A 915 -6.79 17.53 0.14
C PHE A 915 -7.47 16.52 -0.83
N LEU A 916 -8.76 16.67 -1.24
CA LEU A 916 -9.88 15.67 -1.29
C LEU A 916 -10.70 15.45 -2.62
N ASN A 917 -11.14 14.22 -3.06
CA ASN A 917 -11.99 13.68 -4.23
C ASN A 917 -13.14 14.36 -4.94
N GLU A 918 -13.12 15.65 -5.11
CA GLU A 918 -13.95 16.23 -6.16
C GLU A 918 -13.43 15.89 -7.60
N CYS A 919 -12.78 14.73 -7.84
CA CYS A 919 -12.53 14.12 -9.17
C CYS A 919 -13.71 13.22 -9.50
N SER A 920 -14.10 13.20 -10.77
CA SER A 920 -15.39 12.68 -11.23
C SER A 920 -15.25 11.62 -12.31
#